data_AF-A0A923XS26-F1
#
_entry.id   AF-A0A923XS26-F1
#
_cell.length_a   1.000
_cell.length_b   1.000
_cell.length_c   1.000
_cell.angle_alpha   90.00
_cell.angle_beta   90.00
_cell.angle_gamma   90.00
#
_symmetry.space_group_name_H-M   'P 1'
#
loop_
_entity.id
_entity.type
_entity.pdbx_description
1 polymer ?
#
loop_
_entity_poly.entity_id
_entity_poly.type
_entity_poly.pdbx_seq_one_letter_code
_entity_poly.pdbx_strand_id
1 'polypeptide(L)'
;RKKFDLARTTWQKAIAKFREINNEYQANKIIPRLNSVPKPSLITKNIPKTQVSREDVYEQEKVSISVSNNAPVEQAAEIGYKLMDLLSSLGIVGSKNQINEKVSEESQQENKILLEKIRRVETINNFGQMLLSTLDLNKVLSNVIDRIIDVSEADRAFLILLNEKGELYSQIVKTKEGSVGENRVLNFSKTFTEEVLKTGKALWVSDAQADNRFATQKSVMALDLRTVICVPLKNQDKVIGLIYVDRQSVIKTFTEDDLNLVESVSTFASIAIVNARLHQQAHEKNEKLEMLNELSRTIANAFTRDELLYKVLSFAIRITGAEIGYVLTGEELKCEASLDRDGMREIDVKVSSSIIKKVMETGKSISVVDTMDDKAVSTQASIMALDIRSVMCVPLVNNKKVLGIIYVSSKTLVKSFTPRDLSLLEDIVGQTALATENLNLLELQIKQNQIKQELDIARNIQKSMLPSGDPEFENMEISGYSVSATEVGGDYYDYIHLEDNRFSIAFGDVTGHGVSAGLLMAMAKSCMFVQCKVDPNVIPVMTALNSMILGGKTERRLRMGFLYSVFDLNDNTLTISSAGHPLPYYYKHENRDLEPIKVIPGYQLGVKESTKFRETKVQLAPKDVLVYFTDGIVESRNIDGEEYGYDRFEEFIKINSFLSAKDLKEAIIDDYNSWIAGLEEADDDMTIVVVKMKPPESDKPSQFQIA
;
A
#
# COMPACT_ATOMS: atom_id res chain seq x y z
N ARG A 1 -57.93 42.88 -28.54
CA ARG A 1 -57.01 42.84 -29.70
C ARG A 1 -55.63 43.43 -29.36
N LYS A 2 -55.45 44.74 -29.16
CA LYS A 2 -54.10 45.31 -28.83
C LYS A 2 -53.36 44.68 -27.64
N LYS A 3 -54.06 44.27 -26.56
CA LYS A 3 -53.46 43.52 -25.43
C LYS A 3 -53.09 42.06 -25.78
N PHE A 4 -53.81 41.46 -26.71
CA PHE A 4 -53.57 40.09 -27.21
C PHE A 4 -52.38 40.06 -28.17
N ASP A 5 -52.24 41.11 -29.00
CA ASP A 5 -51.09 41.28 -29.89
C ASP A 5 -49.81 41.57 -29.09
N LEU A 6 -49.89 42.34 -28.00
CA LEU A 6 -48.76 42.54 -27.09
C LEU A 6 -48.35 41.23 -26.41
N ALA A 7 -49.29 40.43 -25.89
CA ALA A 7 -49.01 39.13 -25.28
C ALA A 7 -48.41 38.13 -26.28
N ARG A 8 -48.90 38.10 -27.53
CA ARG A 8 -48.37 37.26 -28.61
C ARG A 8 -46.94 37.64 -28.98
N THR A 9 -46.64 38.94 -29.03
CA THR A 9 -45.30 39.44 -29.37
C THR A 9 -44.29 39.15 -28.24
N THR A 10 -44.72 39.29 -26.98
CA THR A 10 -43.90 38.93 -25.82
C THR A 10 -43.65 37.43 -25.75
N TRP A 11 -44.65 36.61 -26.08
CA TRP A 11 -44.51 35.16 -26.08
C TRP A 11 -43.59 34.68 -27.23
N GLN A 12 -43.70 35.26 -28.42
CA GLN A 12 -42.78 34.94 -29.52
C GLN A 12 -41.32 35.31 -29.21
N LYS A 13 -41.08 36.41 -28.49
CA LYS A 13 -39.72 36.79 -28.05
C LYS A 13 -39.14 35.83 -27.01
N ALA A 14 -39.95 35.32 -26.09
CA ALA A 14 -39.48 34.35 -25.09
C ALA A 14 -39.23 32.95 -25.69
N ILE A 15 -40.01 32.51 -26.70
CA ILE A 15 -39.71 31.27 -27.44
C ILE A 15 -38.40 31.39 -28.22
N ALA A 16 -38.13 32.54 -28.83
CA ALA A 16 -36.87 32.79 -29.54
C ALA A 16 -35.66 32.70 -28.59
N LYS A 17 -35.76 33.32 -27.41
CA LYS A 17 -34.70 33.30 -26.40
C LYS A 17 -34.50 31.90 -25.77
N PHE A 18 -35.56 31.12 -25.63
CA PHE A 18 -35.46 29.72 -25.18
C PHE A 18 -34.77 28.82 -26.21
N ARG A 19 -35.01 29.04 -27.51
CA ARG A 19 -34.31 28.31 -28.58
C ARG A 19 -32.83 28.66 -28.66
N GLU A 20 -32.47 29.91 -28.41
CA GLU A 20 -31.08 30.38 -28.36
C GLU A 20 -30.30 29.71 -27.21
N ILE A 21 -30.88 29.68 -26.00
CA ILE A 21 -30.29 29.01 -24.83
C ILE A 21 -30.19 27.48 -25.03
N ASN A 22 -31.20 26.86 -25.62
CA ASN A 22 -31.18 25.43 -25.89
C ASN A 22 -30.13 25.06 -26.97
N ASN A 23 -29.88 25.94 -27.94
CA ASN A 23 -28.84 25.74 -28.94
C ASN A 23 -27.42 25.93 -28.35
N GLU A 24 -27.22 26.87 -27.42
CA GLU A 24 -25.97 26.98 -26.65
C GLU A 24 -25.73 25.76 -25.75
N TYR A 25 -26.78 25.21 -25.14
CA TYR A 25 -26.68 24.03 -24.29
C TYR A 25 -26.36 22.74 -25.07
N GLN A 26 -26.88 22.61 -26.30
CA GLN A 26 -26.58 21.47 -27.17
C GLN A 26 -25.19 21.57 -27.83
N ALA A 27 -24.67 22.78 -28.06
CA ALA A 27 -23.32 23.00 -28.60
C ALA A 27 -22.20 22.62 -27.62
N ASN A 28 -22.45 22.69 -26.31
CA ASN A 28 -21.46 22.39 -25.26
C ASN A 28 -21.40 20.92 -24.81
N LYS A 29 -22.04 19.99 -25.54
CA LYS A 29 -22.10 18.56 -25.19
C LYS A 29 -21.41 17.63 -26.20
N ILE A 30 -20.32 18.08 -26.82
CA ILE A 30 -19.40 17.21 -27.56
C ILE A 30 -18.18 16.94 -26.69
N ILE A 31 -18.13 15.74 -26.12
CA ILE A 31 -16.95 15.15 -25.47
C ILE A 31 -16.05 14.53 -26.55
N PRO A 32 -14.75 14.86 -26.63
CA PRO A 32 -13.76 13.93 -27.15
C PRO A 32 -13.07 13.19 -26.00
N ARG A 33 -13.21 11.86 -26.05
CA ARG A 33 -12.38 10.77 -25.50
C ARG A 33 -11.17 11.15 -24.61
N LEU A 34 -11.15 10.53 -23.43
CA LEU A 34 -9.96 10.29 -22.62
C LEU A 34 -8.82 9.69 -23.47
N ASN A 35 -7.63 10.29 -23.39
CA ASN A 35 -6.35 9.60 -23.39
C ASN A 35 -5.26 10.49 -22.78
N SER A 36 -4.33 9.86 -22.07
CA SER A 36 -3.08 10.37 -21.49
C SER A 36 -3.16 11.14 -20.16
N VAL A 37 -2.78 10.43 -19.10
CA VAL A 37 -2.21 11.00 -17.87
C VAL A 37 -0.76 11.38 -18.15
N PRO A 38 -0.29 12.54 -17.67
CA PRO A 38 1.05 12.62 -17.09
C PRO A 38 1.01 13.13 -15.65
N LYS A 39 1.83 12.49 -14.80
CA LYS A 39 2.19 12.91 -13.44
C LYS A 39 2.69 14.36 -13.41
N PRO A 40 2.61 15.04 -12.23
CA PRO A 40 3.80 15.78 -11.81
C PRO A 40 4.19 15.60 -10.35
N SER A 41 5.52 15.67 -10.21
CA SER A 41 6.43 15.57 -9.09
C SER A 41 6.44 16.76 -8.13
N LEU A 42 6.95 16.48 -6.93
CA LEU A 42 7.54 17.36 -5.91
C LEU A 42 8.17 18.67 -6.43
N ILE A 43 7.85 19.80 -5.79
CA ILE A 43 8.77 20.93 -5.55
C ILE A 43 8.50 21.55 -4.17
N THR A 44 9.55 21.60 -3.36
CA THR A 44 9.72 22.30 -2.08
C THR A 44 9.97 23.80 -2.27
N LYS A 45 9.50 24.66 -1.35
CA LYS A 45 10.22 25.88 -0.92
C LYS A 45 9.59 26.58 0.31
N ASN A 46 10.49 26.95 1.23
CA ASN A 46 10.34 27.73 2.46
C ASN A 46 9.58 29.06 2.32
N ILE A 47 8.97 29.54 3.43
CA ILE A 47 9.00 30.92 3.97
C ILE A 47 8.28 30.96 5.36
N PRO A 48 8.63 31.90 6.27
CA PRO A 48 8.77 31.63 7.71
C PRO A 48 7.66 32.15 8.65
N LYS A 49 7.76 31.69 9.90
CA LYS A 49 6.97 32.06 11.09
C LYS A 49 6.94 33.58 11.36
N THR A 50 5.75 34.12 11.61
CA THR A 50 5.54 35.28 12.50
C THR A 50 4.24 35.13 13.28
N GLN A 51 4.32 35.49 14.57
CA GLN A 51 3.25 35.50 15.56
C GLN A 51 2.18 36.56 15.23
N VAL A 52 0.90 36.19 15.31
CA VAL A 52 -0.17 37.12 15.73
C VAL A 52 -1.15 36.35 16.63
N SER A 53 -1.49 37.01 17.73
CA SER A 53 -2.34 36.57 18.83
C SER A 53 -3.83 36.53 18.49
N ARG A 54 -4.53 35.70 19.26
CA ARG A 54 -5.98 35.46 19.40
C ARG A 54 -6.95 36.57 18.98
N GLU A 55 -8.08 36.07 18.47
CA GLU A 55 -9.37 36.69 18.10
C GLU A 55 -9.48 37.04 16.61
N ASP A 56 -10.55 36.51 15.99
CA ASP A 56 -10.93 36.51 14.58
C ASP A 56 -10.25 35.49 13.66
N VAL A 57 -10.91 34.34 13.44
CA VAL A 57 -11.31 33.77 12.13
C VAL A 57 -12.02 32.43 12.34
N TYR A 58 -13.23 32.35 11.80
CA TYR A 58 -14.14 31.22 11.75
C TYR A 58 -13.55 29.94 11.14
N GLU A 59 -13.64 28.83 11.88
CA GLU A 59 -14.33 27.60 11.46
C GLU A 59 -14.27 27.19 9.96
N GLN A 60 -13.14 26.64 9.48
CA GLN A 60 -13.12 25.84 8.23
C GLN A 60 -12.02 24.76 8.27
N GLU A 61 -12.42 23.49 8.39
CA GLU A 61 -11.97 22.35 7.56
C GLU A 61 -12.70 21.07 8.00
N LYS A 62 -14.02 21.05 7.78
CA LYS A 62 -14.73 19.82 7.48
C LYS A 62 -14.62 19.65 5.97
N VAL A 63 -13.86 18.64 5.53
CA VAL A 63 -13.91 18.15 4.16
C VAL A 63 -15.33 17.61 3.92
N SER A 64 -16.19 18.50 3.45
CA SER A 64 -17.51 18.17 2.93
C SER A 64 -17.29 17.68 1.51
N ILE A 65 -17.41 16.37 1.32
CA ILE A 65 -17.65 15.81 -0.01
C ILE A 65 -19.03 16.33 -0.40
N SER A 66 -19.05 17.46 -1.12
CA SER A 66 -20.22 17.97 -1.80
C SER A 66 -20.52 17.04 -2.97
N VAL A 67 -21.19 15.93 -2.67
CA VAL A 67 -22.01 15.26 -3.68
C VAL A 67 -23.04 16.29 -4.10
N SER A 68 -22.94 16.78 -5.33
CA SER A 68 -23.90 17.67 -5.96
C SER A 68 -25.24 16.94 -6.15
N ASN A 69 -25.96 16.69 -5.07
CA ASN A 69 -27.35 16.27 -5.08
C ASN A 69 -28.21 17.54 -5.10
N ASN A 70 -28.24 18.22 -6.24
CA ASN A 70 -29.32 19.16 -6.57
C ASN A 70 -30.57 18.44 -7.13
N ALA A 71 -30.48 17.13 -7.36
CA ALA A 71 -31.62 16.30 -7.74
C ALA A 71 -32.84 16.37 -6.78
N PRO A 72 -32.68 16.46 -5.43
CA PRO A 72 -33.81 16.59 -4.51
C PRO A 72 -34.55 17.92 -4.64
N VAL A 73 -33.86 19.00 -5.02
CA VAL A 73 -34.45 20.35 -5.19
C VAL A 73 -35.21 20.43 -6.50
N GLU A 74 -34.69 19.81 -7.56
CA GLU A 74 -35.39 19.69 -8.85
C GLU A 74 -36.59 18.73 -8.76
N GLN A 75 -36.47 17.62 -8.03
CA GLN A 75 -37.60 16.71 -7.77
C GLN A 75 -38.66 17.34 -6.86
N ALA A 76 -38.27 18.11 -5.84
CA ALA A 76 -39.21 18.89 -5.02
C ALA A 76 -39.94 19.96 -5.84
N ALA A 77 -39.24 20.61 -6.79
CA ALA A 77 -39.85 21.52 -7.74
C ALA A 77 -40.80 20.81 -8.70
N GLU A 78 -40.44 19.62 -9.21
CA GLU A 78 -41.28 18.81 -10.10
C GLU A 78 -42.55 18.30 -9.39
N ILE A 79 -42.45 17.92 -8.12
CA ILE A 79 -43.60 17.60 -7.25
C ILE A 79 -44.46 18.86 -7.03
N GLY A 80 -43.85 20.02 -6.81
CA GLY A 80 -44.55 21.30 -6.73
C GLY A 80 -45.30 21.67 -8.02
N TYR A 81 -44.71 21.40 -9.18
CA TYR A 81 -45.34 21.61 -10.49
C TYR A 81 -46.47 20.60 -10.76
N LYS A 82 -46.28 19.32 -10.46
CA LYS A 82 -47.34 18.29 -10.55
C LYS A 82 -48.49 18.59 -9.60
N LEU A 83 -48.22 19.11 -8.40
CA LEU A 83 -49.23 19.58 -7.46
C LEU A 83 -50.00 20.78 -8.04
N MET A 84 -49.30 21.75 -8.65
CA MET A 84 -49.93 22.90 -9.31
C MET A 84 -50.77 22.51 -10.55
N ASP A 85 -50.37 21.48 -11.30
CA ASP A 85 -51.14 20.95 -12.44
C ASP A 85 -52.37 20.14 -11.99
N LEU A 86 -52.26 19.42 -10.87
CA LEU A 86 -53.39 18.73 -10.23
C LEU A 86 -54.40 19.75 -9.65
N LEU A 87 -53.90 20.87 -9.12
CA LEU A 87 -54.72 22.00 -8.66
C LEU A 87 -55.39 22.77 -9.83
N SER A 88 -54.75 22.82 -11.01
CA SER A 88 -55.31 23.47 -12.21
C SER A 88 -56.38 22.60 -12.88
N SER A 89 -56.17 21.28 -12.95
CA SER A 89 -57.13 20.31 -13.51
C SER A 89 -58.38 20.09 -12.66
N LEU A 90 -58.33 20.41 -11.36
CA LEU A 90 -59.48 20.41 -10.45
C LEU A 90 -60.31 21.71 -10.45
N GLY A 91 -59.99 22.69 -11.31
CA GLY A 91 -60.79 23.91 -11.49
C GLY A 91 -60.68 24.95 -10.36
N ILE A 92 -59.62 24.93 -9.56
CA ILE A 92 -59.53 25.71 -8.30
C ILE A 92 -58.93 27.12 -8.49
N VAL A 93 -58.52 27.52 -9.70
CA VAL A 93 -57.94 28.86 -9.92
C VAL A 93 -58.71 29.65 -10.98
N GLY A 94 -59.77 30.32 -10.55
CA GLY A 94 -60.53 31.24 -11.41
C GLY A 94 -61.56 32.09 -10.68
N SER A 95 -61.20 33.36 -10.47
CA SER A 95 -62.08 34.54 -10.28
C SER A 95 -62.75 34.81 -8.92
N LYS A 96 -62.12 35.73 -8.17
CA LYS A 96 -62.77 36.67 -7.25
C LYS A 96 -63.39 37.82 -8.07
N ASN A 97 -64.65 38.17 -7.75
CA ASN A 97 -65.43 39.37 -8.13
C ASN A 97 -66.22 39.36 -9.46
N GLN A 98 -67.52 39.04 -9.41
CA GLN A 98 -68.65 40.03 -9.44
C GLN A 98 -70.03 39.32 -9.64
N ILE A 99 -70.93 39.45 -8.62
CA ILE A 99 -72.35 39.89 -8.66
C ILE A 99 -73.30 39.14 -9.66
N ASN A 100 -74.44 38.49 -9.31
CA ASN A 100 -75.56 38.88 -8.43
C ASN A 100 -76.56 37.72 -8.13
N GLU A 101 -77.19 37.79 -6.96
CA GLU A 101 -78.57 37.37 -6.58
C GLU A 101 -79.35 36.32 -7.41
N LYS A 102 -78.91 35.06 -7.39
CA LYS A 102 -79.82 33.88 -7.43
C LYS A 102 -79.20 32.55 -7.00
N VAL A 103 -78.10 32.58 -6.23
CA VAL A 103 -77.29 31.39 -5.95
C VAL A 103 -76.95 31.34 -4.46
N SER A 104 -77.90 30.90 -3.61
CA SER A 104 -77.66 30.83 -2.15
C SER A 104 -77.54 29.40 -1.60
N GLU A 105 -77.87 28.36 -2.35
CA GLU A 105 -77.74 26.97 -1.87
C GLU A 105 -76.66 26.22 -2.64
N GLU A 106 -76.66 26.27 -3.98
CA GLU A 106 -75.65 25.57 -4.80
C GLU A 106 -74.21 26.11 -4.60
N SER A 107 -74.02 27.43 -4.53
CA SER A 107 -72.67 28.01 -4.31
C SER A 107 -72.17 27.82 -2.87
N GLN A 108 -73.06 27.71 -1.88
CA GLN A 108 -72.66 27.34 -0.52
C GLN A 108 -72.25 25.86 -0.45
N GLN A 109 -72.93 24.99 -1.21
CA GLN A 109 -72.63 23.57 -1.29
C GLN A 109 -71.33 23.29 -2.06
N GLU A 110 -71.09 23.98 -3.17
CA GLU A 110 -69.80 23.93 -3.91
C GLU A 110 -68.63 24.45 -3.08
N ASN A 111 -68.79 25.58 -2.38
CA ASN A 111 -67.73 26.09 -1.49
C ASN A 111 -67.44 25.13 -0.34
N LYS A 112 -68.46 24.45 0.20
CA LYS A 112 -68.28 23.45 1.26
C LYS A 112 -67.50 22.23 0.75
N ILE A 113 -67.82 21.73 -0.45
CA ILE A 113 -67.09 20.64 -1.11
C ILE A 113 -65.64 21.04 -1.42
N LEU A 114 -65.43 22.28 -1.89
CA LEU A 114 -64.09 22.80 -2.21
C LEU A 114 -63.21 22.96 -0.96
N LEU A 115 -63.77 23.49 0.14
CA LEU A 115 -63.06 23.60 1.42
C LEU A 115 -62.71 22.21 1.99
N GLU A 116 -63.58 21.22 1.82
CA GLU A 116 -63.28 19.84 2.22
C GLU A 116 -62.14 19.24 1.38
N LYS A 117 -62.12 19.49 0.07
CA LYS A 117 -61.00 19.09 -0.81
C LYS A 117 -59.68 19.77 -0.42
N ILE A 118 -59.69 21.06 -0.12
CA ILE A 118 -58.49 21.80 0.33
C ILE A 118 -57.96 21.22 1.65
N ARG A 119 -58.83 20.99 2.63
CA ARG A 119 -58.45 20.41 3.92
C ARG A 119 -57.84 19.01 3.79
N ARG A 120 -58.33 18.20 2.83
CA ARG A 120 -57.75 16.88 2.52
C ARG A 120 -56.33 17.01 1.95
N VAL A 121 -56.10 17.94 1.03
CA VAL A 121 -54.76 18.19 0.45
C VAL A 121 -53.78 18.69 1.52
N GLU A 122 -54.20 19.62 2.38
CA GLU A 122 -53.37 20.11 3.49
C GLU A 122 -52.96 18.98 4.45
N THR A 123 -53.88 18.06 4.73
CA THR A 123 -53.62 16.90 5.59
C THR A 123 -52.57 15.96 4.98
N ILE A 124 -52.66 15.69 3.68
CA ILE A 124 -51.68 14.87 2.94
C ILE A 124 -50.32 15.56 2.90
N ASN A 125 -50.29 16.87 2.65
CA ASN A 125 -49.06 17.65 2.57
C ASN A 125 -48.33 17.72 3.93
N ASN A 126 -49.06 18.00 5.01
CA ASN A 126 -48.51 18.02 6.37
C ASN A 126 -47.95 16.63 6.75
N PHE A 127 -48.63 15.57 6.35
CA PHE A 127 -48.15 14.21 6.53
C PHE A 127 -46.90 13.90 5.71
N GLY A 128 -46.85 14.33 4.44
CA GLY A 128 -45.67 14.23 3.59
C GLY A 128 -44.43 14.89 4.22
N GLN A 129 -44.58 16.09 4.78
CA GLN A 129 -43.49 16.78 5.49
C GLN A 129 -43.02 16.05 6.76
N MET A 130 -43.96 15.47 7.52
CA MET A 130 -43.64 14.66 8.70
C MET A 130 -42.87 13.39 8.33
N LEU A 131 -43.24 12.70 7.25
CA LEU A 131 -42.53 11.52 6.79
C LEU A 131 -41.13 11.84 6.29
N LEU A 132 -40.99 12.92 5.50
CA LEU A 132 -39.70 13.30 4.90
C LEU A 132 -38.67 13.76 5.94
N SER A 133 -39.10 14.22 7.11
CA SER A 133 -38.22 14.60 8.22
C SER A 133 -37.82 13.43 9.13
N THR A 134 -38.45 12.26 8.97
CA THR A 134 -38.13 11.06 9.78
C THR A 134 -37.05 10.24 9.08
N LEU A 135 -35.90 10.07 9.72
CA LEU A 135 -34.74 9.33 9.17
C LEU A 135 -34.62 7.88 9.69
N ASP A 136 -35.40 7.54 10.72
CA ASP A 136 -35.46 6.19 11.29
C ASP A 136 -36.45 5.35 10.48
N LEU A 137 -35.94 4.31 9.80
CA LEU A 137 -36.73 3.46 8.93
C LEU A 137 -37.93 2.84 9.66
N ASN A 138 -37.78 2.36 10.89
CA ASN A 138 -38.87 1.72 11.62
C ASN A 138 -39.99 2.71 11.93
N LYS A 139 -39.63 3.94 12.31
CA LYS A 139 -40.60 5.02 12.54
C LYS A 139 -41.29 5.45 11.25
N VAL A 140 -40.55 5.56 10.14
CA VAL A 140 -41.14 5.84 8.81
C VAL A 140 -42.17 4.78 8.46
N LEU A 141 -41.81 3.50 8.54
CA LEU A 141 -42.70 2.41 8.17
C LEU A 141 -43.96 2.37 9.05
N SER A 142 -43.83 2.59 10.36
CA SER A 142 -44.97 2.70 11.28
C SER A 142 -45.89 3.87 10.91
N ASN A 143 -45.33 5.06 10.69
CA ASN A 143 -46.11 6.25 10.34
C ASN A 143 -46.84 6.08 9.00
N VAL A 144 -46.21 5.38 8.04
CA VAL A 144 -46.80 5.07 6.73
C VAL A 144 -48.01 4.15 6.88
N ILE A 145 -47.87 3.01 7.56
CA ILE A 145 -48.98 2.05 7.73
C ILE A 145 -50.14 2.68 8.52
N ASP A 146 -49.83 3.51 9.52
CA ASP A 146 -50.81 4.23 10.33
C ASP A 146 -51.64 5.17 9.48
N ARG A 147 -51.01 5.92 8.57
CA ARG A 147 -51.74 6.83 7.69
C ARG A 147 -52.54 6.10 6.63
N ILE A 148 -52.03 5.00 6.09
CA ILE A 148 -52.73 4.22 5.06
C ILE A 148 -54.07 3.73 5.61
N ILE A 149 -54.07 3.14 6.81
CA ILE A 149 -55.31 2.63 7.40
C ILE A 149 -56.31 3.74 7.74
N ASP A 150 -55.81 4.90 8.20
CA ASP A 150 -56.64 6.06 8.54
C ASP A 150 -57.30 6.69 7.30
N VAL A 151 -56.54 6.82 6.20
CA VAL A 151 -57.00 7.50 4.99
C VAL A 151 -57.88 6.60 4.13
N SER A 152 -57.61 5.30 4.08
CA SER A 152 -58.41 4.36 3.28
C SER A 152 -59.60 3.78 4.05
N GLU A 153 -59.75 4.02 5.36
CA GLU A 153 -60.70 3.33 6.24
C GLU A 153 -60.73 1.80 6.00
N ALA A 154 -59.58 1.17 5.76
CA ALA A 154 -59.50 -0.25 5.43
C ALA A 154 -59.67 -1.14 6.68
N ASP A 155 -60.08 -2.39 6.48
CA ASP A 155 -60.12 -3.37 7.58
C ASP A 155 -58.69 -3.84 7.92
N ARG A 156 -57.86 -4.00 6.88
CA ARG A 156 -56.45 -4.41 6.99
C ARG A 156 -55.58 -3.63 6.00
N ALA A 157 -54.39 -3.26 6.46
CA ALA A 157 -53.35 -2.64 5.65
C ALA A 157 -52.03 -3.40 5.81
N PHE A 158 -51.31 -3.54 4.72
CA PHE A 158 -50.04 -4.26 4.60
C PHE A 158 -49.04 -3.36 3.89
N LEU A 159 -47.85 -3.22 4.47
CA LEU A 159 -46.68 -2.59 3.87
C LEU A 159 -45.62 -3.66 3.68
N ILE A 160 -45.23 -3.90 2.43
CA ILE A 160 -44.36 -5.02 2.03
C ILE A 160 -43.18 -4.44 1.26
N LEU A 161 -41.94 -4.78 1.61
CA LEU A 161 -40.74 -4.29 0.90
C LEU A 161 -40.10 -5.39 0.05
N LEU A 162 -39.29 -4.99 -0.93
CA LEU A 162 -38.53 -5.89 -1.80
C LEU A 162 -37.04 -5.83 -1.46
N ASN A 163 -36.43 -7.00 -1.27
CA ASN A 163 -35.00 -7.08 -1.03
C ASN A 163 -34.25 -6.82 -2.34
N GLU A 164 -32.91 -6.79 -2.27
CA GLU A 164 -32.09 -6.52 -3.47
C GLU A 164 -32.21 -7.60 -4.55
N LYS A 165 -32.65 -8.81 -4.18
CA LYS A 165 -32.94 -9.93 -5.09
C LYS A 165 -34.36 -9.89 -5.68
N GLY A 166 -35.18 -8.93 -5.30
CA GLY A 166 -36.58 -8.81 -5.74
C GLY A 166 -37.55 -9.74 -5.00
N GLU A 167 -37.15 -10.30 -3.87
CA GLU A 167 -38.01 -11.12 -3.02
C GLU A 167 -38.69 -10.23 -1.97
N LEU A 168 -39.94 -10.54 -1.63
CA LEU A 168 -40.68 -9.80 -0.60
C LEU A 168 -40.06 -10.09 0.77
N TYR A 169 -39.59 -9.03 1.45
CA TYR A 169 -38.98 -9.09 2.78
C TYR A 169 -39.53 -7.94 3.64
N SER A 170 -39.74 -8.20 4.92
CA SER A 170 -40.36 -7.26 5.86
C SER A 170 -41.81 -6.90 5.51
N GLN A 171 -42.73 -7.33 6.38
CA GLN A 171 -44.17 -7.07 6.28
C GLN A 171 -44.63 -6.40 7.57
N ILE A 172 -45.17 -5.18 7.47
CA ILE A 172 -45.85 -4.52 8.59
C ILE A 172 -47.34 -4.55 8.29
N VAL A 173 -48.13 -4.99 9.27
CA VAL A 173 -49.59 -5.13 9.14
C VAL A 173 -50.29 -4.35 10.24
N LYS A 174 -51.35 -3.64 9.87
CA LYS A 174 -52.25 -2.97 10.81
C LYS A 174 -53.69 -3.31 10.48
N THR A 175 -54.51 -3.50 11.52
CA THR A 175 -55.96 -3.69 11.37
C THR A 175 -56.71 -2.58 12.08
N LYS A 176 -57.98 -2.40 11.72
CA LYS A 176 -58.84 -1.33 12.25
C LYS A 176 -59.06 -1.40 13.77
N GLU A 177 -58.94 -2.59 14.35
CA GLU A 177 -59.07 -2.86 15.80
C GLU A 177 -57.76 -2.62 16.59
N GLY A 178 -56.65 -2.30 15.92
CA GLY A 178 -55.36 -2.02 16.53
C GLY A 178 -54.19 -2.77 15.87
N SER A 179 -52.99 -2.62 16.42
CA SER A 179 -51.81 -3.36 15.95
C SER A 179 -51.97 -4.85 16.24
N VAL A 180 -51.76 -5.69 15.24
CA VAL A 180 -51.79 -7.14 15.40
C VAL A 180 -50.47 -7.59 16.01
N GLY A 181 -50.51 -8.29 17.16
CA GLY A 181 -49.31 -8.78 17.83
C GLY A 181 -48.42 -9.67 16.93
N GLU A 182 -47.13 -9.73 17.25
CA GLU A 182 -46.02 -10.31 16.45
C GLU A 182 -46.19 -11.77 15.98
N ASN A 183 -47.25 -12.49 16.40
CA ASN A 183 -47.42 -13.93 16.17
C ASN A 183 -48.64 -14.33 15.31
N ARG A 184 -49.29 -13.42 14.60
CA ARG A 184 -50.33 -13.78 13.61
C ARG A 184 -49.80 -13.64 12.19
N VAL A 185 -49.60 -14.79 11.52
CA VAL A 185 -49.36 -14.83 10.07
C VAL A 185 -50.65 -14.42 9.36
N LEU A 186 -50.76 -13.15 9.00
CA LEU A 186 -51.86 -12.64 8.19
C LEU A 186 -51.52 -12.81 6.71
N ASN A 187 -52.32 -13.63 6.04
CA ASN A 187 -52.18 -13.89 4.61
C ASN A 187 -52.82 -12.76 3.79
N PHE A 188 -52.10 -12.33 2.75
CA PHE A 188 -52.57 -11.42 1.69
C PHE A 188 -52.62 -12.17 0.36
N SER A 189 -53.37 -11.64 -0.62
CA SER A 189 -53.53 -12.32 -1.90
C SER A 189 -52.32 -12.10 -2.82
N LYS A 190 -51.60 -13.20 -3.12
CA LYS A 190 -50.46 -13.18 -4.04
C LYS A 190 -50.84 -12.72 -5.45
N THR A 191 -52.06 -13.05 -5.91
CA THR A 191 -52.57 -12.64 -7.22
C THR A 191 -52.45 -11.13 -7.45
N PHE A 192 -52.86 -10.32 -6.48
CA PHE A 192 -52.85 -8.87 -6.62
C PHE A 192 -51.44 -8.29 -6.48
N THR A 193 -50.64 -8.82 -5.54
CA THR A 193 -49.27 -8.36 -5.35
C THR A 193 -48.38 -8.70 -6.55
N GLU A 194 -48.52 -9.89 -7.15
CA GLU A 194 -47.74 -10.31 -8.33
C GLU A 194 -48.12 -9.49 -9.57
N GLU A 195 -49.41 -9.19 -9.76
CA GLU A 195 -49.88 -8.34 -10.87
C GLU A 195 -49.32 -6.92 -10.77
N VAL A 196 -49.34 -6.31 -9.58
CA VAL A 196 -48.78 -4.97 -9.35
C VAL A 196 -47.26 -4.96 -9.46
N LEU A 197 -46.57 -6.01 -8.99
CA LEU A 197 -45.12 -6.15 -9.17
C LEU A 197 -44.74 -6.26 -10.65
N LYS A 198 -45.52 -7.01 -11.43
CA LYS A 198 -45.27 -7.24 -12.86
C LYS A 198 -45.57 -6.01 -13.71
N THR A 199 -46.69 -5.34 -13.45
CA THR A 199 -47.15 -4.19 -14.25
C THR A 199 -46.56 -2.87 -13.77
N GLY A 200 -46.17 -2.78 -12.50
CA GLY A 200 -45.80 -1.54 -11.84
C GLY A 200 -46.94 -0.54 -11.78
N LYS A 201 -48.21 -0.93 -11.94
CA LYS A 201 -49.37 -0.02 -11.91
C LYS A 201 -50.25 -0.34 -10.72
N ALA A 202 -50.84 0.69 -10.12
CA ALA A 202 -51.81 0.50 -9.06
C ALA A 202 -53.03 -0.27 -9.57
N LEU A 203 -53.60 -1.08 -8.69
CA LEU A 203 -54.72 -1.94 -8.97
C LEU A 203 -55.80 -1.72 -7.91
N TRP A 204 -57.01 -1.40 -8.37
CA TRP A 204 -58.21 -1.33 -7.56
C TRP A 204 -59.25 -2.30 -8.12
N VAL A 205 -59.88 -3.06 -7.22
CA VAL A 205 -60.97 -3.99 -7.53
C VAL A 205 -62.13 -3.72 -6.58
N SER A 206 -63.28 -3.36 -7.14
CA SER A 206 -64.51 -3.07 -6.39
C SER A 206 -65.18 -4.33 -5.86
N ASP A 207 -65.14 -5.43 -6.62
CA ASP A 207 -65.55 -6.77 -6.19
C ASP A 207 -64.68 -7.85 -6.87
N ALA A 208 -63.76 -8.44 -6.11
CA ALA A 208 -62.81 -9.43 -6.61
C ALA A 208 -63.43 -10.78 -6.96
N GLN A 209 -64.60 -11.11 -6.40
CA GLN A 209 -65.34 -12.34 -6.74
C GLN A 209 -66.26 -12.16 -7.95
N ALA A 210 -66.63 -10.92 -8.28
CA ALA A 210 -67.37 -10.59 -9.50
C ALA A 210 -66.48 -10.21 -10.70
N ASP A 211 -65.21 -9.88 -10.47
CA ASP A 211 -64.27 -9.53 -11.55
C ASP A 211 -63.76 -10.78 -12.27
N ASN A 212 -64.15 -10.96 -13.53
CA ASN A 212 -63.74 -12.10 -14.37
C ASN A 212 -62.22 -12.32 -14.47
N ARG A 213 -61.39 -11.30 -14.20
CA ARG A 213 -59.92 -11.42 -14.21
C ARG A 213 -59.38 -12.14 -12.96
N PHE A 214 -60.10 -12.07 -11.84
CA PHE A 214 -59.60 -12.47 -10.52
C PHE A 214 -60.52 -13.45 -9.78
N ALA A 215 -61.79 -13.58 -10.16
CA ALA A 215 -62.79 -14.39 -9.47
C ALA A 215 -62.42 -15.88 -9.33
N THR A 216 -61.68 -16.44 -10.28
CA THR A 216 -61.24 -17.85 -10.27
C THR A 216 -59.89 -18.08 -9.57
N GLN A 217 -59.28 -17.03 -9.00
CA GLN A 217 -57.95 -17.10 -8.42
C GLN A 217 -57.98 -17.66 -6.99
N LYS A 218 -57.10 -18.63 -6.71
CA LYS A 218 -57.10 -19.38 -5.43
C LYS A 218 -56.99 -18.49 -4.20
N SER A 219 -56.13 -17.46 -4.23
CA SER A 219 -55.95 -16.57 -3.07
C SER A 219 -57.11 -15.58 -2.88
N VAL A 220 -57.90 -15.30 -3.91
CA VAL A 220 -59.10 -14.46 -3.83
C VAL A 220 -60.24 -15.22 -3.16
N MET A 221 -60.45 -16.48 -3.56
CA MET A 221 -61.45 -17.36 -2.97
C MET A 221 -61.10 -17.76 -1.53
N ALA A 222 -59.83 -18.10 -1.26
CA ALA A 222 -59.39 -18.58 0.05
C ALA A 222 -59.43 -17.50 1.15
N LEU A 223 -59.32 -16.22 0.78
CA LEU A 223 -59.30 -15.10 1.72
C LEU A 223 -60.63 -14.32 1.77
N ASP A 224 -61.66 -14.81 1.06
CA ASP A 224 -62.98 -14.19 0.87
C ASP A 224 -62.89 -12.68 0.58
N LEU A 225 -61.97 -12.31 -0.33
CA LEU A 225 -61.69 -10.92 -0.64
C LEU A 225 -62.84 -10.31 -1.44
N ARG A 226 -63.32 -9.14 -0.98
CA ARG A 226 -64.35 -8.37 -1.66
C ARG A 226 -63.74 -7.18 -2.39
N THR A 227 -63.22 -6.19 -1.69
CA THR A 227 -62.58 -5.03 -2.32
C THR A 227 -61.12 -4.90 -1.89
N VAL A 228 -60.26 -4.57 -2.86
CA VAL A 228 -58.80 -4.53 -2.70
C VAL A 228 -58.24 -3.30 -3.41
N ILE A 229 -57.32 -2.61 -2.75
CA ILE A 229 -56.39 -1.67 -3.39
C ILE A 229 -54.96 -2.20 -3.17
N CYS A 230 -54.19 -2.30 -4.24
CA CYS A 230 -52.77 -2.60 -4.17
C CYS A 230 -52.00 -1.57 -5.00
N VAL A 231 -51.09 -0.84 -4.36
CA VAL A 231 -50.28 0.21 -5.01
C VAL A 231 -48.79 -0.09 -4.85
N PRO A 232 -47.99 0.17 -5.90
CA PRO A 232 -46.54 -0.02 -5.82
C PRO A 232 -45.88 1.13 -5.06
N LEU A 233 -44.92 0.81 -4.20
CA LEU A 233 -43.92 1.77 -3.75
C LEU A 233 -42.85 1.87 -4.82
N LYS A 234 -42.65 3.06 -5.38
CA LYS A 234 -41.72 3.28 -6.49
C LYS A 234 -40.60 4.23 -6.12
N ASN A 235 -39.39 3.85 -6.49
CA ASN A 235 -38.28 4.78 -6.62
C ASN A 235 -37.92 4.89 -8.09
N GLN A 236 -38.21 6.04 -8.70
CA GLN A 236 -38.16 6.22 -10.16
C GLN A 236 -39.04 5.14 -10.85
N ASP A 237 -38.48 4.32 -11.73
CA ASP A 237 -39.20 3.24 -12.43
C ASP A 237 -39.14 1.88 -11.71
N LYS A 238 -38.39 1.78 -10.59
CA LYS A 238 -38.21 0.52 -9.85
C LYS A 238 -39.23 0.41 -8.71
N VAL A 239 -39.96 -0.69 -8.68
CA VAL A 239 -40.80 -1.05 -7.52
C VAL A 239 -39.88 -1.51 -6.39
N ILE A 240 -39.97 -0.86 -5.24
CA ILE A 240 -39.19 -1.15 -4.01
C ILE A 240 -40.02 -1.84 -2.93
N GLY A 241 -41.33 -1.94 -3.16
CA GLY A 241 -42.29 -2.55 -2.24
C GLY A 241 -43.72 -2.30 -2.71
N LEU A 242 -44.68 -2.65 -1.87
CA LEU A 242 -46.11 -2.58 -2.13
C LEU A 242 -46.84 -2.11 -0.89
N ILE A 243 -47.92 -1.37 -1.09
CA ILE A 243 -48.98 -1.18 -0.11
C ILE A 243 -50.18 -1.99 -0.59
N TYR A 244 -50.73 -2.80 0.30
CA TYR A 244 -51.91 -3.61 0.03
C TYR A 244 -52.94 -3.36 1.12
N VAL A 245 -54.16 -3.00 0.74
CA VAL A 245 -55.27 -2.78 1.66
C VAL A 245 -56.50 -3.54 1.18
N ASP A 246 -57.26 -4.09 2.12
CA ASP A 246 -58.51 -4.78 1.80
C ASP A 246 -59.63 -4.51 2.80
N ARG A 247 -60.85 -4.77 2.35
CA ARG A 247 -62.05 -4.84 3.20
C ARG A 247 -62.79 -6.16 2.95
N GLN A 248 -63.32 -6.72 4.03
CA GLN A 248 -64.13 -7.95 4.01
C GLN A 248 -65.63 -7.64 3.93
N SER A 249 -66.05 -6.38 4.15
CA SER A 249 -67.46 -5.96 4.06
C SER A 249 -67.92 -5.67 2.63
N VAL A 250 -69.14 -6.08 2.29
CA VAL A 250 -69.81 -5.83 0.99
C VAL A 250 -70.53 -4.47 0.96
N ILE A 251 -70.71 -3.82 2.11
CA ILE A 251 -71.55 -2.61 2.23
C ILE A 251 -70.78 -1.33 1.85
N LYS A 252 -69.44 -1.32 2.00
CA LYS A 252 -68.57 -0.19 1.68
C LYS A 252 -67.42 -0.62 0.77
N THR A 253 -67.55 -0.40 -0.53
CA THR A 253 -66.47 -0.61 -1.50
C THR A 253 -65.45 0.53 -1.44
N PHE A 254 -64.21 0.25 -1.86
CA PHE A 254 -63.27 1.34 -2.17
C PHE A 254 -63.74 2.11 -3.40
N THR A 255 -63.42 3.40 -3.45
CA THR A 255 -63.69 4.33 -4.55
C THR A 255 -62.40 4.67 -5.30
N GLU A 256 -62.52 5.31 -6.45
CA GLU A 256 -61.36 5.86 -7.18
C GLU A 256 -60.64 6.94 -6.37
N ASP A 257 -61.36 7.72 -5.55
CA ASP A 257 -60.77 8.68 -4.62
C ASP A 257 -59.90 7.98 -3.56
N ASP A 258 -60.33 6.82 -3.04
CA ASP A 258 -59.54 6.03 -2.08
C ASP A 258 -58.23 5.52 -2.73
N LEU A 259 -58.29 5.09 -4.00
CA LEU A 259 -57.10 4.69 -4.76
C LEU A 259 -56.13 5.88 -4.90
N ASN A 260 -56.62 7.03 -5.34
CA ASN A 260 -55.81 8.25 -5.52
C ASN A 260 -55.14 8.70 -4.21
N LEU A 261 -55.84 8.55 -3.08
CA LEU A 261 -55.31 8.85 -1.76
C LEU A 261 -54.19 7.88 -1.35
N VAL A 262 -54.40 6.58 -1.54
CA VAL A 262 -53.41 5.55 -1.22
C VAL A 262 -52.19 5.66 -2.15
N GLU A 263 -52.37 5.97 -3.43
CA GLU A 263 -51.26 6.27 -4.35
C GLU A 263 -50.47 7.52 -3.93
N SER A 264 -51.15 8.58 -3.48
CA SER A 264 -50.49 9.78 -2.97
C SER A 264 -49.63 9.47 -1.74
N VAL A 265 -50.17 8.73 -0.78
CA VAL A 265 -49.43 8.27 0.41
C VAL A 265 -48.27 7.36 0.02
N SER A 266 -48.46 6.48 -0.97
CA SER A 266 -47.40 5.59 -1.48
C SER A 266 -46.21 6.34 -2.06
N THR A 267 -46.46 7.49 -2.70
CA THR A 267 -45.41 8.33 -3.28
C THR A 267 -44.53 8.92 -2.17
N PHE A 268 -45.14 9.53 -1.14
CA PHE A 268 -44.39 10.06 0.00
C PHE A 268 -43.69 8.96 0.80
N ALA A 269 -44.36 7.82 1.00
CA ALA A 269 -43.80 6.66 1.68
C ALA A 269 -42.56 6.14 0.95
N SER A 270 -42.61 6.02 -0.37
CA SER A 270 -41.49 5.52 -1.18
C SER A 270 -40.25 6.40 -1.01
N ILE A 271 -40.42 7.72 -1.08
CA ILE A 271 -39.32 8.68 -0.92
C ILE A 271 -38.75 8.60 0.50
N ALA A 272 -39.61 8.62 1.53
CA ALA A 272 -39.17 8.60 2.92
C ALA A 272 -38.46 7.28 3.28
N ILE A 273 -38.96 6.13 2.81
CA ILE A 273 -38.35 4.81 3.03
C ILE A 273 -36.97 4.73 2.38
N VAL A 274 -36.83 5.20 1.14
CA VAL A 274 -35.53 5.25 0.45
C VAL A 274 -34.56 6.17 1.18
N ASN A 275 -35.02 7.36 1.59
CA ASN A 275 -34.18 8.33 2.29
C ASN A 275 -33.69 7.79 3.64
N ALA A 276 -34.59 7.20 4.45
CA ALA A 276 -34.24 6.59 5.73
C ALA A 276 -33.23 5.44 5.56
N ARG A 277 -33.42 4.57 4.55
CA ARG A 277 -32.48 3.48 4.24
C ARG A 277 -31.12 3.99 3.80
N LEU A 278 -31.08 5.00 2.92
CA LEU A 278 -29.82 5.63 2.49
C LEU A 278 -29.09 6.30 3.66
N HIS A 279 -29.82 6.99 4.52
CA HIS A 279 -29.25 7.62 5.71
C HIS A 279 -28.66 6.58 6.67
N GLN A 280 -29.37 5.49 6.94
CA GLN A 280 -28.87 4.41 7.76
C GLN A 280 -27.59 3.78 7.17
N GLN A 281 -27.58 3.49 5.87
CA GLN A 281 -26.39 2.96 5.18
C GLN A 281 -25.20 3.94 5.23
N ALA A 282 -25.46 5.24 5.04
CA ALA A 282 -24.44 6.27 5.15
C ALA A 282 -23.87 6.37 6.57
N HIS A 283 -24.73 6.28 7.59
CA HIS A 283 -24.33 6.29 9.00
C HIS A 283 -23.45 5.08 9.34
N GLU A 284 -23.88 3.86 8.98
CA GLU A 284 -23.11 2.63 9.19
C GLU A 284 -21.74 2.68 8.48
N LYS A 285 -21.70 3.23 7.26
CA LYS A 285 -20.46 3.41 6.50
C LYS A 285 -19.52 4.43 7.14
N ASN A 286 -20.04 5.56 7.63
CA ASN A 286 -19.25 6.58 8.31
C ASN A 286 -18.66 6.06 9.63
N GLU A 287 -19.46 5.39 10.46
CA GLU A 287 -18.96 4.74 11.68
C GLU A 287 -17.80 3.78 11.37
N LYS A 288 -17.95 2.98 10.31
CA LYS A 288 -16.90 2.05 9.87
C LYS A 288 -15.62 2.79 9.46
N LEU A 289 -15.73 3.90 8.72
CA LEU A 289 -14.58 4.70 8.30
C LEU A 289 -13.88 5.38 9.48
N GLU A 290 -14.63 5.88 10.47
CA GLU A 290 -14.06 6.47 11.68
C GLU A 290 -13.23 5.45 12.47
N MET A 291 -13.75 4.22 12.64
CA MET A 291 -13.01 3.14 13.27
C MET A 291 -11.73 2.79 12.51
N LEU A 292 -11.78 2.65 11.18
CA LEU A 292 -10.60 2.35 10.37
C LEU A 292 -9.55 3.48 10.44
N ASN A 293 -9.99 4.74 10.49
CA ASN A 293 -9.07 5.87 10.66
C ASN A 293 -8.42 5.89 12.05
N GLU A 294 -9.17 5.57 13.11
CA GLU A 294 -8.61 5.42 14.46
C GLU A 294 -7.58 4.29 14.51
N LEU A 295 -7.89 3.13 13.91
CA LEU A 295 -6.96 2.02 13.78
C LEU A 295 -5.70 2.45 13.02
N SER A 296 -5.85 3.09 11.87
CA SER A 296 -4.73 3.54 11.04
C SER A 296 -3.79 4.47 11.81
N ARG A 297 -4.33 5.42 12.59
CA ARG A 297 -3.53 6.28 13.48
C ARG A 297 -2.84 5.49 14.59
N THR A 298 -3.51 4.50 15.14
CA THR A 298 -2.96 3.64 16.20
C THR A 298 -1.78 2.82 15.68
N ILE A 299 -1.93 2.25 14.48
CA ILE A 299 -0.90 1.51 13.74
C ILE A 299 0.27 2.44 13.37
N ALA A 300 0.01 3.62 12.84
CA ALA A 300 1.04 4.57 12.41
C ALA A 300 1.95 5.04 13.57
N ASN A 301 1.47 4.95 14.81
CA ASN A 301 2.22 5.29 16.01
C ASN A 301 2.82 4.07 16.73
N ALA A 302 2.85 2.90 16.09
CA ALA A 302 3.53 1.72 16.63
C ALA A 302 4.92 1.61 16.00
N PHE A 303 5.96 1.64 16.84
CA PHE A 303 7.35 1.60 16.37
C PHE A 303 7.98 0.22 16.52
N THR A 304 7.36 -0.66 17.31
CA THR A 304 7.78 -2.04 17.48
C THR A 304 6.63 -2.99 17.15
N ARG A 305 7.01 -4.21 16.75
CA ARG A 305 6.05 -5.27 16.46
C ARG A 305 5.16 -5.58 17.68
N ASP A 306 5.75 -5.69 18.87
CA ASP A 306 5.00 -5.97 20.10
C ASP A 306 3.97 -4.86 20.38
N GLU A 307 4.38 -3.59 20.27
CA GLU A 307 3.49 -2.45 20.48
C GLU A 307 2.32 -2.45 19.49
N LEU A 308 2.60 -2.74 18.21
CA LEU A 308 1.58 -2.87 17.17
C LEU A 308 0.57 -3.95 17.53
N LEU A 309 1.05 -5.17 17.85
CA LEU A 309 0.17 -6.30 18.13
C LEU A 309 -0.70 -6.06 19.37
N TYR A 310 -0.16 -5.49 20.45
CA TYR A 310 -0.96 -5.13 21.63
C TYR A 310 -2.00 -4.06 21.33
N LYS A 311 -1.63 -3.01 20.58
CA LYS A 311 -2.56 -1.94 20.21
C LYS A 311 -3.69 -2.47 19.33
N VAL A 312 -3.37 -3.29 18.33
CA VAL A 312 -4.36 -3.95 17.47
C VAL A 312 -5.28 -4.85 18.29
N LEU A 313 -4.72 -5.65 19.20
CA LEU A 313 -5.50 -6.58 20.01
C LEU A 313 -6.44 -5.84 20.98
N SER A 314 -5.99 -4.75 21.60
CA SER A 314 -6.84 -3.90 22.43
C SER A 314 -7.98 -3.27 21.64
N PHE A 315 -7.71 -2.83 20.40
CA PHE A 315 -8.71 -2.30 19.50
C PHE A 315 -9.73 -3.36 19.07
N ALA A 316 -9.26 -4.57 18.73
CA ALA A 316 -10.09 -5.72 18.39
C ALA A 316 -11.04 -6.09 19.54
N ILE A 317 -10.52 -6.26 20.76
CA ILE A 317 -11.31 -6.58 21.96
C ILE A 317 -12.39 -5.52 22.21
N ARG A 318 -12.04 -4.23 22.11
CA ARG A 318 -12.95 -3.11 22.35
C ARG A 318 -14.11 -3.07 21.34
N ILE A 319 -13.84 -3.31 20.06
CA ILE A 319 -14.84 -3.24 19.00
C ILE A 319 -15.76 -4.46 19.02
N THR A 320 -15.18 -5.67 19.14
CA THR A 320 -15.98 -6.89 19.13
C THR A 320 -16.67 -7.13 20.46
N GLY A 321 -16.26 -6.43 21.53
CA GLY A 321 -16.71 -6.67 22.90
C GLY A 321 -16.25 -8.02 23.45
N ALA A 322 -15.15 -8.56 22.92
CA ALA A 322 -14.57 -9.82 23.40
C ALA A 322 -14.04 -9.67 24.84
N GLU A 323 -13.87 -10.79 25.54
CA GLU A 323 -13.25 -10.79 26.87
C GLU A 323 -11.74 -10.98 26.77
N ILE A 324 -11.28 -11.80 25.84
CA ILE A 324 -9.86 -12.14 25.68
C ILE A 324 -9.52 -12.23 24.19
N GLY A 325 -8.32 -11.76 23.84
CA GLY A 325 -7.72 -11.88 22.53
C GLY A 325 -6.31 -12.48 22.57
N TYR A 326 -5.92 -13.14 21.48
CA TYR A 326 -4.57 -13.64 21.23
C TYR A 326 -4.14 -13.32 19.79
N VAL A 327 -2.85 -13.07 19.60
CA VAL A 327 -2.18 -13.05 18.30
C VAL A 327 -1.16 -14.20 18.28
N LEU A 328 -1.36 -15.12 17.35
CA LEU A 328 -0.53 -16.31 17.19
C LEU A 328 0.10 -16.29 15.79
N THR A 329 1.41 -16.41 15.69
CA THR A 329 2.16 -16.20 14.44
C THR A 329 3.23 -17.27 14.24
N GLY A 330 3.70 -17.39 13.00
CA GLY A 330 4.72 -18.38 12.61
C GLY A 330 4.16 -19.79 12.44
N GLU A 331 5.03 -20.72 12.05
CA GLU A 331 4.64 -22.12 11.76
C GLU A 331 4.24 -22.89 13.02
N GLU A 332 4.87 -22.58 14.16
CA GLU A 332 4.55 -23.15 15.47
C GLU A 332 3.40 -22.43 16.19
N LEU A 333 2.82 -21.37 15.59
CA LEU A 333 1.74 -20.56 16.18
C LEU A 333 2.07 -20.07 17.59
N LYS A 334 3.26 -19.49 17.74
CA LYS A 334 3.69 -18.91 19.01
C LYS A 334 2.81 -17.70 19.34
N CYS A 335 2.40 -17.60 20.59
CA CYS A 335 1.67 -16.43 21.08
C CYS A 335 2.64 -15.24 21.17
N GLU A 336 2.46 -14.24 20.30
CA GLU A 336 3.23 -13.00 20.32
C GLU A 336 2.52 -11.90 21.13
N ALA A 337 1.19 -11.95 21.23
CA ALA A 337 0.43 -11.03 22.08
C ALA A 337 -0.80 -11.70 22.67
N SER A 338 -1.09 -11.41 23.94
CA SER A 338 -2.34 -11.79 24.60
C SER A 338 -2.84 -10.63 25.45
N LEU A 339 -4.15 -10.44 25.49
CA LEU A 339 -4.77 -9.31 26.17
C LEU A 339 -6.20 -9.67 26.59
N ASP A 340 -6.62 -9.26 27.78
CA ASP A 340 -8.04 -9.29 28.18
C ASP A 340 -8.69 -7.90 28.14
N ARG A 341 -9.99 -7.87 28.40
CA ARG A 341 -10.79 -6.67 28.47
C ARG A 341 -10.33 -5.67 29.54
N ASP A 342 -9.69 -6.14 30.60
CA ASP A 342 -9.17 -5.31 31.68
C ASP A 342 -7.75 -4.78 31.38
N GLY A 343 -7.15 -5.23 30.27
CA GLY A 343 -5.84 -4.81 29.80
C GLY A 343 -4.67 -5.64 30.34
N MET A 344 -4.94 -6.77 31.00
CA MET A 344 -3.90 -7.69 31.47
C MET A 344 -3.24 -8.39 30.28
N ARG A 345 -1.91 -8.48 30.32
CA ARG A 345 -1.08 -9.11 29.28
C ARG A 345 -0.59 -10.48 29.76
N GLU A 346 -0.01 -11.26 28.84
CA GLU A 346 0.63 -12.56 29.13
C GLU A 346 -0.33 -13.59 29.76
N ILE A 347 -1.55 -13.60 29.27
CA ILE A 347 -2.60 -14.53 29.68
C ILE A 347 -2.32 -15.92 29.10
N ASP A 348 -2.58 -16.95 29.91
CA ASP A 348 -2.55 -18.35 29.48
C ASP A 348 -3.40 -18.57 28.22
N VAL A 349 -2.76 -19.11 27.18
CA VAL A 349 -3.36 -19.29 25.86
C VAL A 349 -4.45 -20.36 25.93
N LYS A 350 -5.71 -19.92 25.89
CA LYS A 350 -6.90 -20.79 25.85
C LYS A 350 -7.58 -20.69 24.48
N VAL A 351 -7.13 -21.53 23.56
CA VAL A 351 -7.59 -21.52 22.16
C VAL A 351 -7.98 -22.92 21.69
N SER A 352 -8.96 -22.97 20.78
CA SER A 352 -9.36 -24.24 20.15
C SER A 352 -8.44 -24.60 18.97
N SER A 353 -7.66 -25.67 19.11
CA SER A 353 -6.73 -26.14 18.09
C SER A 353 -7.40 -26.51 16.76
N SER A 354 -8.66 -26.98 16.74
CA SER A 354 -9.38 -27.25 15.49
C SER A 354 -9.77 -26.01 14.73
N ILE A 355 -10.26 -24.98 15.43
CA ILE A 355 -10.63 -23.72 14.80
C ILE A 355 -9.38 -23.12 14.16
N ILE A 356 -8.29 -23.09 14.91
CA ILE A 356 -7.00 -22.59 14.40
C ILE A 356 -6.55 -23.39 13.18
N LYS A 357 -6.52 -24.72 13.27
CA LYS A 357 -6.09 -25.59 12.16
C LYS A 357 -6.94 -25.37 10.91
N LYS A 358 -8.26 -25.28 11.05
CA LYS A 358 -9.17 -25.03 9.93
C LYS A 358 -8.97 -23.64 9.30
N VAL A 359 -8.73 -22.60 10.11
CA VAL A 359 -8.42 -21.25 9.60
C VAL A 359 -7.07 -21.25 8.88
N MET A 360 -6.05 -21.90 9.44
CA MET A 360 -4.72 -22.02 8.82
C MET A 360 -4.76 -22.78 7.49
N GLU A 361 -5.54 -23.86 7.40
CA GLU A 361 -5.69 -24.68 6.18
C GLU A 361 -6.53 -23.97 5.10
N THR A 362 -7.63 -23.31 5.49
CA THR A 362 -8.58 -22.73 4.52
C THR A 362 -8.27 -21.27 4.17
N GLY A 363 -7.53 -20.56 5.01
CA GLY A 363 -7.32 -19.11 4.91
C GLY A 363 -8.60 -18.29 5.09
N LYS A 364 -9.67 -18.87 5.64
CA LYS A 364 -10.97 -18.21 5.84
C LYS A 364 -11.27 -18.04 7.32
N SER A 365 -11.85 -16.89 7.66
CA SER A 365 -12.27 -16.58 9.03
C SER A 365 -13.39 -17.50 9.49
N ILE A 366 -13.42 -17.79 10.79
CA ILE A 366 -14.44 -18.60 11.44
C ILE A 366 -15.02 -17.79 12.61
N SER A 367 -16.34 -17.71 12.67
CA SER A 367 -17.09 -17.21 13.83
C SER A 367 -18.05 -18.29 14.30
N VAL A 368 -18.01 -18.61 15.58
CA VAL A 368 -18.92 -19.58 16.21
C VAL A 368 -19.69 -18.85 17.30
N VAL A 369 -21.01 -18.85 17.15
CA VAL A 369 -21.97 -18.24 18.09
C VAL A 369 -22.70 -19.36 18.80
N ASP A 370 -22.58 -19.39 20.12
CA ASP A 370 -23.09 -20.46 21.00
C ASP A 370 -22.67 -21.86 20.58
N THR A 371 -21.50 -22.26 21.07
CA THR A 371 -20.83 -23.53 20.79
C THR A 371 -21.63 -24.79 21.17
N MET A 372 -22.80 -24.63 21.79
CA MET A 372 -23.70 -25.73 22.18
C MET A 372 -24.82 -26.04 21.17
N ASP A 373 -25.22 -25.12 20.27
CA ASP A 373 -26.38 -25.29 19.38
C ASP A 373 -26.00 -25.49 17.89
N ASP A 374 -24.78 -25.15 17.51
CA ASP A 374 -24.32 -25.25 16.12
C ASP A 374 -23.90 -26.69 15.75
N LYS A 375 -24.82 -27.43 15.11
CA LYS A 375 -24.58 -28.80 14.60
C LYS A 375 -23.44 -28.90 13.58
N ALA A 376 -22.96 -27.78 13.00
CA ALA A 376 -21.81 -27.77 12.08
C ALA A 376 -20.45 -27.74 12.81
N VAL A 377 -20.45 -27.42 14.12
CA VAL A 377 -19.24 -27.31 14.97
C VAL A 377 -19.35 -28.20 16.22
N SER A 378 -20.33 -29.13 16.25
CA SER A 378 -20.55 -30.07 17.37
C SER A 378 -19.46 -31.15 17.50
N THR A 379 -18.34 -31.02 16.80
CA THR A 379 -17.14 -31.81 17.03
C THR A 379 -16.04 -30.89 17.53
N GLN A 380 -15.92 -30.73 18.85
CA GLN A 380 -14.71 -31.12 19.58
C GLN A 380 -14.75 -30.76 21.08
N ALA A 381 -14.30 -31.71 21.89
CA ALA A 381 -14.17 -31.65 23.35
C ALA A 381 -13.31 -30.47 23.88
N SER A 382 -12.53 -29.79 23.03
CA SER A 382 -11.64 -28.70 23.40
C SER A 382 -12.36 -27.40 23.75
N ILE A 383 -13.49 -27.08 23.09
CA ILE A 383 -14.23 -25.83 23.33
C ILE A 383 -15.02 -25.92 24.64
N MET A 384 -15.64 -27.07 24.90
CA MET A 384 -16.33 -27.37 26.16
C MET A 384 -15.36 -27.45 27.35
N ALA A 385 -14.14 -27.95 27.14
CA ALA A 385 -13.10 -28.01 28.19
C ALA A 385 -12.50 -26.64 28.56
N LEU A 386 -12.63 -25.63 27.69
CA LEU A 386 -12.05 -24.29 27.88
C LEU A 386 -13.07 -23.23 28.34
N ASP A 387 -14.34 -23.61 28.55
CA ASP A 387 -15.46 -22.72 28.94
C ASP A 387 -15.67 -21.55 27.95
N ILE A 388 -15.45 -21.80 26.65
CA ILE A 388 -15.59 -20.79 25.58
C ILE A 388 -17.00 -20.89 24.99
N ARG A 389 -17.78 -19.81 25.11
CA ARG A 389 -19.14 -19.72 24.55
C ARG A 389 -19.19 -19.18 23.12
N SER A 390 -18.33 -18.22 22.80
CA SER A 390 -18.24 -17.64 21.46
C SER A 390 -16.80 -17.32 21.09
N VAL A 391 -16.48 -17.44 19.80
CA VAL A 391 -15.12 -17.27 19.27
C VAL A 391 -15.14 -16.72 17.86
N MET A 392 -14.21 -15.80 17.57
CA MET A 392 -13.81 -15.44 16.21
C MET A 392 -12.33 -15.70 16.02
N CYS A 393 -11.99 -16.36 14.93
CA CYS A 393 -10.61 -16.63 14.52
C CYS A 393 -10.42 -16.15 13.09
N VAL A 394 -9.50 -15.20 12.91
CA VAL A 394 -9.29 -14.49 11.66
C VAL A 394 -7.83 -14.60 11.23
N PRO A 395 -7.52 -15.00 9.99
CA PRO A 395 -6.15 -15.19 9.54
C PRO A 395 -5.46 -13.87 9.19
N LEU A 396 -4.21 -13.74 9.62
CA LEU A 396 -3.27 -12.73 9.12
C LEU A 396 -2.71 -13.22 7.78
N VAL A 397 -3.27 -12.74 6.67
CA VAL A 397 -2.90 -13.19 5.32
C VAL A 397 -2.04 -12.15 4.62
N ASN A 398 -0.91 -12.59 4.04
CA ASN A 398 -0.10 -11.80 3.12
C ASN A 398 0.21 -12.65 1.87
N ASN A 399 0.01 -12.09 0.66
CA ASN A 399 0.28 -12.78 -0.61
C ASN A 399 -0.25 -14.22 -0.70
N LYS A 400 -1.46 -14.46 -0.16
CA LYS A 400 -2.13 -15.78 -0.06
C LYS A 400 -1.48 -16.79 0.90
N LYS A 401 -0.45 -16.40 1.67
CA LYS A 401 0.12 -17.18 2.78
C LYS A 401 -0.47 -16.68 4.10
N VAL A 402 -0.91 -17.61 4.95
CA VAL A 402 -1.33 -17.30 6.32
C VAL A 402 -0.08 -17.20 7.20
N LEU A 403 0.21 -16.00 7.71
CA LEU A 403 1.37 -15.72 8.57
C LEU A 403 1.07 -15.99 10.06
N GLY A 404 -0.21 -16.02 10.40
CA GLY A 404 -0.72 -16.18 11.76
C GLY A 404 -2.22 -15.97 11.82
N ILE A 405 -2.73 -15.82 13.03
CA ILE A 405 -4.15 -15.60 13.32
C ILE A 405 -4.32 -14.59 14.45
N ILE A 406 -5.45 -13.88 14.43
CA ILE A 406 -6.00 -13.18 15.59
C ILE A 406 -7.22 -13.98 16.07
N TYR A 407 -7.20 -14.33 17.36
CA TYR A 407 -8.23 -15.12 18.01
C TYR A 407 -8.86 -14.30 19.12
N VAL A 408 -10.17 -14.08 19.07
CA VAL A 408 -10.92 -13.40 20.14
C VAL A 408 -12.04 -14.31 20.64
N SER A 409 -12.29 -14.27 21.95
CA SER A 409 -13.29 -15.14 22.59
C SER A 409 -14.00 -14.47 23.76
N SER A 410 -15.17 -15.00 24.10
CA SER A 410 -15.96 -14.59 25.25
C SER A 410 -16.57 -15.82 25.94
N LYS A 411 -16.58 -15.78 27.28
CA LYS A 411 -17.20 -16.80 28.14
C LYS A 411 -18.66 -16.47 28.46
N THR A 412 -19.05 -15.18 28.38
CA THR A 412 -20.39 -14.73 28.74
C THR A 412 -21.31 -14.59 27.51
N LEU A 413 -22.55 -15.10 27.59
CA LEU A 413 -23.56 -15.03 26.52
C LEU A 413 -24.24 -13.66 26.35
N VAL A 414 -23.89 -12.66 27.16
CA VAL A 414 -24.62 -11.39 27.24
C VAL A 414 -24.55 -10.58 25.93
N LYS A 415 -23.57 -10.86 25.06
CA LYS A 415 -23.49 -10.30 23.70
C LYS A 415 -22.81 -11.29 22.75
N SER A 416 -23.60 -11.98 21.92
CA SER A 416 -23.08 -12.88 20.88
C SER A 416 -22.39 -12.10 19.77
N PHE A 417 -21.29 -12.64 19.21
CA PHE A 417 -20.64 -12.07 18.03
C PHE A 417 -21.60 -12.02 16.84
N THR A 418 -21.61 -10.90 16.14
CA THR A 418 -22.45 -10.68 14.96
C THR A 418 -21.62 -10.77 13.68
N PRO A 419 -22.25 -10.94 12.50
CA PRO A 419 -21.54 -10.83 11.22
C PRO A 419 -20.84 -9.48 11.03
N ARG A 420 -21.37 -8.41 11.64
CA ARG A 420 -20.74 -7.08 11.65
C ARG A 420 -19.41 -7.12 12.39
N ASP A 421 -19.34 -7.78 13.56
CA ASP A 421 -18.13 -7.88 14.36
C ASP A 421 -17.03 -8.66 13.64
N LEU A 422 -17.40 -9.75 12.97
CA LEU A 422 -16.47 -10.54 12.15
C LEU A 422 -15.89 -9.68 11.01
N SER A 423 -16.74 -8.97 10.26
CA SER A 423 -16.28 -8.12 9.16
C SER A 423 -15.35 -7.01 9.65
N LEU A 424 -15.62 -6.40 10.80
CA LEU A 424 -14.75 -5.38 11.38
C LEU A 424 -13.40 -5.97 11.81
N LEU A 425 -13.40 -7.16 12.43
CA LEU A 425 -12.18 -7.85 12.83
C LEU A 425 -11.34 -8.25 11.60
N GLU A 426 -11.96 -8.74 10.53
CA GLU A 426 -11.31 -9.00 9.24
C GLU A 426 -10.59 -7.78 8.68
N ASP A 427 -11.24 -6.61 8.70
CA ASP A 427 -10.63 -5.37 8.23
C ASP A 427 -9.43 -4.96 9.11
N ILE A 428 -9.56 -5.09 10.44
CA ILE A 428 -8.47 -4.80 11.40
C ILE A 428 -7.28 -5.71 11.15
N VAL A 429 -7.53 -7.01 11.01
CA VAL A 429 -6.50 -8.04 10.79
C VAL A 429 -5.81 -7.81 9.45
N GLY A 430 -6.55 -7.44 8.40
CA GLY A 430 -6.00 -7.09 7.09
C GLY A 430 -5.03 -5.90 7.15
N GLN A 431 -5.39 -4.83 7.87
CA GLN A 431 -4.49 -3.68 8.08
C GLN A 431 -3.27 -4.04 8.93
N THR A 432 -3.46 -4.90 9.93
CA THR A 432 -2.38 -5.37 10.82
C THR A 432 -1.35 -6.19 10.06
N ALA A 433 -1.78 -7.09 9.17
CA ALA A 433 -0.87 -7.90 8.36
C ALA A 433 0.08 -7.03 7.52
N LEU A 434 -0.44 -5.95 6.92
CA LEU A 434 0.37 -4.99 6.16
C LEU A 434 1.34 -4.20 7.06
N ALA A 435 0.87 -3.76 8.22
CA ALA A 435 1.68 -2.99 9.16
C ALA A 435 2.85 -3.80 9.73
N THR A 436 2.61 -5.07 10.09
CA THR A 436 3.66 -5.98 10.57
C THR A 436 4.74 -6.20 9.51
N GLU A 437 4.34 -6.32 8.24
CA GLU A 437 5.30 -6.47 7.14
C GLU A 437 6.16 -5.22 6.95
N ASN A 438 5.53 -4.03 6.99
CA ASN A 438 6.24 -2.77 6.89
C ASN A 438 7.28 -2.62 8.02
N LEU A 439 6.95 -3.02 9.25
CA LEU A 439 7.92 -3.02 10.35
C LEU A 439 9.08 -3.98 10.12
N ASN A 440 8.83 -5.20 9.63
CA ASN A 440 9.89 -6.16 9.29
C ASN A 440 10.83 -5.60 8.20
N LEU A 441 10.27 -4.98 7.16
CA LEU A 441 11.05 -4.37 6.07
C LEU A 441 11.90 -3.20 6.59
N LEU A 442 11.35 -2.35 7.45
CA LEU A 442 12.08 -1.26 8.09
C LEU A 442 13.24 -1.77 8.94
N GLU A 443 13.04 -2.82 9.75
CA GLU A 443 14.10 -3.43 10.54
C GLU A 443 15.24 -4.00 9.67
N LEU A 444 14.88 -4.69 8.58
CA LEU A 444 15.88 -5.21 7.62
C LEU A 444 16.67 -4.07 6.98
N GLN A 445 16.01 -2.99 6.58
CA GLN A 445 16.67 -1.82 5.99
C GLN A 445 17.60 -1.13 6.99
N ILE A 446 17.19 -0.99 8.26
CA ILE A 446 18.05 -0.43 9.32
C ILE A 446 19.30 -1.29 9.49
N LYS A 447 19.15 -2.63 9.58
CA LYS A 447 20.28 -3.56 9.69
C LYS A 447 21.21 -3.49 8.47
N GLN A 448 20.67 -3.43 7.26
CA GLN A 448 21.47 -3.28 6.04
C GLN A 448 22.26 -1.98 6.04
N ASN A 449 21.65 -0.86 6.44
CA ASN A 449 22.34 0.42 6.54
C ASN A 449 23.44 0.40 7.61
N GLN A 450 23.22 -0.26 8.74
CA GLN A 450 24.25 -0.44 9.78
C GLN A 450 25.44 -1.23 9.27
N ILE A 451 25.21 -2.38 8.62
CA ILE A 451 26.27 -3.20 8.03
C ILE A 451 27.04 -2.40 6.98
N LYS A 452 26.34 -1.65 6.11
CA LYS A 452 26.98 -0.80 5.11
C LYS A 452 27.89 0.27 5.75
N GLN A 453 27.42 0.93 6.81
CA GLN A 453 28.23 1.90 7.55
C GLN A 453 29.48 1.25 8.17
N GLU A 454 29.35 0.06 8.75
CA GLU A 454 30.49 -0.69 9.29
C GLU A 454 31.51 -1.06 8.20
N LEU A 455 31.04 -1.46 7.01
CA LEU A 455 31.90 -1.73 5.85
C LEU A 455 32.60 -0.47 5.32
N ASP A 456 31.90 0.66 5.24
CA ASP A 456 32.49 1.94 4.84
C ASP A 456 33.59 2.39 5.81
N ILE A 457 33.41 2.15 7.12
CA ILE A 457 34.45 2.39 8.13
C ILE A 457 35.65 1.48 7.87
N ALA A 458 35.43 0.17 7.66
CA ALA A 458 36.49 -0.77 7.36
C ALA A 458 37.27 -0.38 6.09
N ARG A 459 36.58 0.05 5.03
CA ARG A 459 37.17 0.57 3.78
C ARG A 459 38.11 1.74 4.05
N ASN A 460 37.66 2.71 4.83
CA ASN A 460 38.44 3.91 5.14
C ASN A 460 39.67 3.60 5.99
N ILE A 461 39.54 2.68 6.96
CA ILE A 461 40.69 2.19 7.74
C ILE A 461 41.68 1.51 6.81
N GLN A 462 41.24 0.58 5.96
CA GLN A 462 42.09 -0.13 5.01
C GLN A 462 42.80 0.85 4.05
N LYS A 463 42.07 1.79 3.45
CA LYS A 463 42.65 2.80 2.56
C LYS A 463 43.68 3.67 3.28
N SER A 464 43.46 4.01 4.56
CA SER A 464 44.45 4.73 5.37
C SER A 464 45.70 3.89 5.72
N MET A 465 45.61 2.56 5.59
CA MET A 465 46.74 1.66 5.73
C MET A 465 47.54 1.52 4.43
N LEU A 466 47.12 2.04 3.29
CA LEU A 466 47.92 2.07 2.07
C LEU A 466 48.74 3.38 1.99
N PRO A 467 49.83 3.42 1.21
CA PRO A 467 50.63 4.64 1.02
C PRO A 467 49.77 5.82 0.56
N SER A 468 49.94 6.98 1.22
CA SER A 468 49.23 8.22 0.87
C SER A 468 49.95 9.07 -0.19
N GLY A 469 51.16 8.70 -0.56
CA GLY A 469 51.97 9.38 -1.57
C GLY A 469 53.19 8.56 -1.97
N ASP A 470 53.83 9.01 -3.05
CA ASP A 470 54.99 8.35 -3.64
C ASP A 470 56.29 8.87 -2.98
N PRO A 471 57.25 8.00 -2.63
CA PRO A 471 58.54 8.43 -2.09
C PRO A 471 59.43 9.03 -3.18
N GLU A 472 60.27 10.00 -2.80
CA GLU A 472 61.19 10.68 -3.71
C GLU A 472 62.62 10.15 -3.54
N PHE A 473 63.26 9.81 -4.68
CA PHE A 473 64.66 9.37 -4.73
C PHE A 473 65.43 10.15 -5.81
N GLU A 474 66.75 10.30 -5.63
CA GLU A 474 67.59 11.03 -6.59
C GLU A 474 67.80 10.28 -7.91
N ASN A 475 67.96 8.96 -7.84
CA ASN A 475 68.29 8.05 -8.95
C ASN A 475 67.08 7.31 -9.54
N MET A 476 65.87 7.52 -9.01
CA MET A 476 64.68 6.76 -9.40
C MET A 476 63.38 7.57 -9.23
N GLU A 477 62.37 7.24 -10.03
CA GLU A 477 60.98 7.66 -9.89
C GLU A 477 60.12 6.45 -9.55
N ILE A 478 59.12 6.64 -8.70
CA ILE A 478 58.18 5.59 -8.32
C ILE A 478 56.79 6.18 -8.22
N SER A 479 55.78 5.43 -8.66
CA SER A 479 54.39 5.82 -8.46
C SER A 479 53.46 4.63 -8.31
N GLY A 480 52.63 4.66 -7.27
CA GLY A 480 51.68 3.59 -6.94
C GLY A 480 50.23 4.01 -7.03
N TYR A 481 49.36 3.03 -7.20
CA TYR A 481 47.90 3.19 -7.12
C TYR A 481 47.24 1.87 -6.77
N SER A 482 46.19 1.92 -5.95
CA SER A 482 45.35 0.79 -5.63
C SER A 482 43.88 1.23 -5.51
N VAL A 483 42.97 0.46 -6.08
CA VAL A 483 41.53 0.63 -5.94
C VAL A 483 40.88 -0.73 -5.70
N SER A 484 40.05 -0.82 -4.66
CA SER A 484 39.31 -2.03 -4.36
C SER A 484 38.05 -2.12 -5.21
N ALA A 485 37.76 -3.33 -5.72
CA ALA A 485 36.52 -3.64 -6.43
C ALA A 485 35.31 -3.66 -5.49
N THR A 486 35.51 -4.15 -4.26
CA THR A 486 34.46 -4.26 -3.23
C THR A 486 34.60 -3.22 -2.13
N GLU A 487 33.78 -3.31 -1.07
CA GLU A 487 33.88 -2.41 0.07
C GLU A 487 35.23 -2.51 0.79
N VAL A 488 35.84 -3.71 0.87
CA VAL A 488 37.15 -3.89 1.51
C VAL A 488 38.02 -4.79 0.64
N GLY A 489 39.15 -4.26 0.18
CA GLY A 489 40.06 -4.99 -0.69
C GLY A 489 40.99 -5.97 0.02
N GLY A 490 41.52 -6.93 -0.73
CA GLY A 490 42.59 -7.83 -0.34
C GLY A 490 43.99 -7.31 -0.71
N ASP A 491 44.06 -6.39 -1.67
CA ASP A 491 45.33 -5.88 -2.18
C ASP A 491 46.13 -5.08 -1.16
N TYR A 492 47.44 -5.25 -1.25
CA TYR A 492 48.45 -4.63 -0.43
C TYR A 492 49.59 -4.13 -1.29
N TYR A 493 49.93 -2.85 -1.14
CA TYR A 493 51.25 -2.38 -1.50
C TYR A 493 51.76 -1.42 -0.44
N ASP A 494 53.08 -1.34 -0.28
CA ASP A 494 53.69 -0.42 0.67
C ASP A 494 55.12 -0.06 0.25
N TYR A 495 55.56 1.11 0.70
CA TYR A 495 56.92 1.60 0.53
C TYR A 495 57.58 1.70 1.90
N ILE A 496 58.64 0.93 2.10
CA ILE A 496 59.30 0.83 3.41
C ILE A 496 60.73 1.34 3.25
N HIS A 497 61.05 2.43 3.94
CA HIS A 497 62.42 2.94 3.99
C HIS A 497 63.28 2.03 4.88
N LEU A 498 64.47 1.69 4.39
CA LEU A 498 65.43 0.83 5.08
C LEU A 498 66.74 1.58 5.34
N GLU A 499 67.56 1.06 6.24
CA GLU A 499 68.91 1.60 6.48
C GLU A 499 69.84 1.37 5.27
N ASP A 500 70.97 2.09 5.25
CA ASP A 500 72.02 2.00 4.23
C ASP A 500 71.60 2.43 2.81
N ASN A 501 70.72 3.44 2.70
CA ASN A 501 70.23 3.94 1.41
C ASN A 501 69.50 2.84 0.60
N ARG A 502 68.74 2.01 1.32
CA ARG A 502 67.89 0.98 0.76
C ARG A 502 66.41 1.31 0.97
N PHE A 503 65.56 0.77 0.13
CA PHE A 503 64.12 0.79 0.36
C PHE A 503 63.51 -0.52 -0.14
N SER A 504 62.30 -0.83 0.33
CA SER A 504 61.58 -1.99 -0.16
C SER A 504 60.17 -1.67 -0.64
N ILE A 505 59.72 -2.50 -1.58
CA ILE A 505 58.34 -2.55 -2.06
C ILE A 505 57.77 -3.87 -1.57
N ALA A 506 56.71 -3.77 -0.77
CA ALA A 506 55.82 -4.87 -0.48
C ALA A 506 54.65 -4.80 -1.48
N PHE A 507 54.27 -5.91 -2.07
CA PHE A 507 53.20 -5.94 -3.06
C PHE A 507 52.52 -7.31 -3.03
N GLY A 508 51.21 -7.37 -2.91
CA GLY A 508 50.50 -8.65 -2.88
C GLY A 508 48.99 -8.54 -2.83
N ASP A 509 48.34 -9.64 -3.13
CA ASP A 509 46.89 -9.80 -3.17
C ASP A 509 46.48 -10.93 -2.22
N VAL A 510 45.29 -10.83 -1.63
CA VAL A 510 44.72 -11.89 -0.80
C VAL A 510 43.64 -12.60 -1.58
N THR A 511 43.64 -13.93 -1.56
CA THR A 511 42.62 -14.71 -2.26
C THR A 511 41.21 -14.39 -1.74
N GLY A 512 40.36 -13.87 -2.61
CA GLY A 512 38.99 -13.44 -2.30
C GLY A 512 38.91 -12.00 -1.79
N HIS A 513 37.70 -11.47 -1.66
CA HIS A 513 37.47 -10.05 -1.35
C HIS A 513 36.66 -9.87 -0.03
N GLY A 514 36.53 -8.62 0.43
CA GLY A 514 35.77 -8.24 1.62
C GLY A 514 36.57 -8.26 2.92
N VAL A 515 35.87 -8.14 4.05
CA VAL A 515 36.46 -7.89 5.38
C VAL A 515 37.54 -8.92 5.76
N SER A 516 37.35 -10.20 5.42
CA SER A 516 38.34 -11.25 5.74
C SER A 516 39.66 -11.06 4.99
N ALA A 517 39.62 -10.62 3.73
CA ALA A 517 40.80 -10.36 2.93
C ALA A 517 41.54 -9.12 3.45
N GLY A 518 40.81 -8.03 3.71
CA GLY A 518 41.37 -6.81 4.29
C GLY A 518 41.99 -6.99 5.68
N LEU A 519 41.43 -7.87 6.52
CA LEU A 519 42.04 -8.23 7.81
C LEU A 519 43.39 -8.94 7.63
N LEU A 520 43.50 -9.85 6.65
CA LEU A 520 44.76 -10.54 6.37
C LEU A 520 45.79 -9.57 5.78
N MET A 521 45.36 -8.63 4.92
CA MET A 521 46.23 -7.55 4.46
C MET A 521 46.75 -6.70 5.64
N ALA A 522 45.88 -6.28 6.56
CA ALA A 522 46.27 -5.50 7.73
C ALA A 522 47.26 -6.27 8.64
N MET A 523 47.06 -7.60 8.78
CA MET A 523 48.02 -8.48 9.46
C MET A 523 49.35 -8.49 8.72
N ALA A 524 49.36 -8.68 7.40
CA ALA A 524 50.57 -8.67 6.57
C ALA A 524 51.33 -7.35 6.72
N LYS A 525 50.65 -6.20 6.65
CA LYS A 525 51.25 -4.89 6.89
C LYS A 525 51.87 -4.78 8.29
N SER A 526 51.16 -5.25 9.32
CA SER A 526 51.67 -5.22 10.71
C SER A 526 52.92 -6.07 10.86
N CYS A 527 52.96 -7.24 10.22
CA CYS A 527 54.15 -8.09 10.17
C CYS A 527 55.30 -7.40 9.46
N MET A 528 55.05 -6.81 8.28
CA MET A 528 56.03 -6.06 7.51
C MET A 528 56.67 -4.96 8.34
N PHE A 529 55.86 -4.16 9.04
CA PHE A 529 56.32 -3.05 9.86
C PHE A 529 57.27 -3.48 10.99
N VAL A 530 57.04 -4.66 11.58
CA VAL A 530 57.90 -5.21 12.64
C VAL A 530 59.11 -5.91 12.05
N GLN A 531 58.89 -6.80 11.08
CA GLN A 531 59.94 -7.66 10.53
C GLN A 531 61.01 -6.87 9.78
N CYS A 532 60.64 -5.81 9.07
CA CYS A 532 61.62 -4.97 8.37
C CYS A 532 62.60 -4.26 9.32
N LYS A 533 62.25 -4.08 10.60
CA LYS A 533 63.15 -3.54 11.62
C LYS A 533 64.07 -4.59 12.22
N VAL A 534 63.69 -5.86 12.13
CA VAL A 534 64.47 -6.98 12.67
C VAL A 534 65.45 -7.48 11.62
N ASP A 535 64.94 -7.83 10.43
CA ASP A 535 65.74 -8.23 9.29
C ASP A 535 64.95 -7.94 8.01
N PRO A 536 65.31 -6.89 7.25
CA PRO A 536 64.59 -6.47 6.05
C PRO A 536 64.96 -7.26 4.80
N ASN A 537 65.87 -8.24 4.88
CA ASN A 537 66.25 -9.04 3.73
C ASN A 537 65.07 -9.89 3.23
N VAL A 538 65.09 -10.25 1.95
CA VAL A 538 63.91 -10.84 1.30
C VAL A 538 63.49 -12.19 1.89
N ILE A 539 64.44 -13.07 2.22
CA ILE A 539 64.12 -14.41 2.74
C ILE A 539 63.52 -14.35 4.16
N PRO A 540 64.12 -13.64 5.14
CA PRO A 540 63.54 -13.47 6.48
C PRO A 540 62.11 -12.90 6.46
N VAL A 541 61.87 -11.85 5.67
CA VAL A 541 60.55 -11.21 5.54
C VAL A 541 59.51 -12.20 5.02
N MET A 542 59.80 -12.86 3.89
CA MET A 542 58.87 -13.82 3.28
C MET A 542 58.58 -15.01 4.22
N THR A 543 59.59 -15.47 4.96
CA THR A 543 59.46 -16.56 5.93
C THR A 543 58.60 -16.17 7.13
N ALA A 544 58.79 -14.96 7.67
CA ALA A 544 58.01 -14.43 8.78
C ALA A 544 56.53 -14.25 8.39
N LEU A 545 56.26 -13.65 7.22
CA LEU A 545 54.90 -13.50 6.69
C LEU A 545 54.20 -14.84 6.51
N ASN A 546 54.85 -15.82 5.88
CA ASN A 546 54.28 -17.16 5.69
C ASN A 546 53.94 -17.82 7.04
N SER A 547 54.84 -17.69 8.01
CA SER A 547 54.67 -18.26 9.35
C SER A 547 53.51 -17.60 10.10
N MET A 548 53.37 -16.28 10.00
CA MET A 548 52.27 -15.55 10.62
C MET A 548 50.92 -15.93 10.01
N ILE A 549 50.83 -15.96 8.67
CA ILE A 549 49.57 -16.29 7.97
C ILE A 549 49.16 -17.74 8.28
N LEU A 550 50.11 -18.69 8.33
CA LEU A 550 49.85 -20.07 8.75
C LEU A 550 49.45 -20.19 10.23
N GLY A 551 50.14 -19.46 11.11
CA GLY A 551 49.92 -19.50 12.56
C GLY A 551 48.58 -18.91 12.99
N GLY A 552 47.98 -18.04 12.17
CA GLY A 552 46.70 -17.38 12.44
C GLY A 552 45.48 -18.30 12.47
N LYS A 553 45.60 -19.58 12.05
CA LYS A 553 44.51 -20.58 12.01
C LYS A 553 43.20 -20.00 11.44
N THR A 554 43.29 -19.29 10.32
CA THR A 554 42.12 -18.73 9.65
C THR A 554 41.16 -19.85 9.25
N GLU A 555 39.87 -19.73 9.61
CA GLU A 555 38.84 -20.76 9.35
C GLU A 555 38.60 -21.00 7.85
N ARG A 556 39.06 -20.07 7.01
CA ARG A 556 39.04 -20.14 5.55
C ARG A 556 40.47 -20.24 5.02
N ARG A 557 40.61 -20.94 3.88
CA ARG A 557 41.86 -21.12 3.10
C ARG A 557 42.39 -19.78 2.52
N LEU A 558 42.40 -18.70 3.27
CA LEU A 558 42.94 -17.43 2.84
C LEU A 558 44.45 -17.58 2.64
N ARG A 559 44.91 -17.19 1.47
CA ARG A 559 46.31 -17.22 1.05
C ARG A 559 46.63 -15.84 0.49
N MET A 560 47.91 -15.50 0.50
CA MET A 560 48.36 -14.24 -0.06
C MET A 560 49.39 -14.50 -1.13
N GLY A 561 49.11 -14.05 -2.36
CA GLY A 561 50.15 -13.82 -3.34
C GLY A 561 51.00 -12.66 -2.86
N PHE A 562 52.32 -12.84 -2.81
CA PHE A 562 53.20 -11.77 -2.33
C PHE A 562 54.50 -11.66 -3.08
N LEU A 563 54.92 -10.42 -3.32
CA LEU A 563 56.21 -10.00 -3.79
C LEU A 563 56.84 -9.08 -2.76
N TYR A 564 58.12 -9.32 -2.51
CA TYR A 564 58.92 -8.43 -1.71
C TYR A 564 60.24 -8.15 -2.40
N SER A 565 60.48 -6.85 -2.60
CA SER A 565 61.60 -6.31 -3.35
C SER A 565 62.39 -5.36 -2.48
N VAL A 566 63.70 -5.51 -2.41
CA VAL A 566 64.64 -4.61 -1.71
C VAL A 566 65.57 -4.01 -2.75
N PHE A 567 65.60 -2.68 -2.83
CA PHE A 567 66.47 -1.92 -3.72
C PHE A 567 67.63 -1.33 -2.94
N ASP A 568 68.84 -1.51 -3.46
CA ASP A 568 70.03 -0.79 -3.02
C ASP A 568 70.30 0.38 -3.97
N LEU A 569 70.17 1.60 -3.46
CA LEU A 569 70.29 2.81 -4.26
C LEU A 569 71.76 3.21 -4.49
N ASN A 570 72.72 2.58 -3.79
CA ASN A 570 74.14 2.88 -3.97
C ASN A 570 74.68 2.25 -5.25
N ASP A 571 74.24 1.03 -5.56
CA ASP A 571 74.69 0.28 -6.74
C ASP A 571 73.55 -0.02 -7.73
N ASN A 572 72.32 0.43 -7.49
CA ASN A 572 71.13 0.18 -8.30
C ASN A 572 70.79 -1.32 -8.44
N THR A 573 71.02 -2.11 -7.39
CA THR A 573 70.65 -3.54 -7.36
C THR A 573 69.26 -3.75 -6.77
N LEU A 574 68.40 -4.48 -7.47
CA LEU A 574 67.16 -5.03 -6.97
C LEU A 574 67.37 -6.46 -6.48
N THR A 575 66.96 -6.76 -5.24
CA THR A 575 66.82 -8.12 -4.72
C THR A 575 65.34 -8.43 -4.52
N ILE A 576 64.80 -9.47 -5.14
CA ILE A 576 63.36 -9.79 -5.13
C ILE A 576 63.10 -11.26 -4.79
N SER A 577 61.97 -11.52 -4.13
CA SER A 577 61.41 -12.85 -3.89
C SER A 577 59.89 -12.85 -4.14
N SER A 578 59.35 -13.98 -4.59
CA SER A 578 57.93 -14.17 -4.90
C SER A 578 57.31 -15.37 -4.17
N ALA A 579 56.07 -15.22 -3.74
CA ALA A 579 55.18 -16.24 -3.18
C ALA A 579 53.91 -16.31 -4.01
N GLY A 580 53.98 -16.90 -5.20
CA GLY A 580 52.82 -17.20 -6.05
C GLY A 580 52.04 -15.99 -6.58
N HIS A 581 52.67 -14.82 -6.65
CA HIS A 581 52.10 -13.59 -7.21
C HIS A 581 52.61 -13.34 -8.65
N PRO A 582 51.83 -12.69 -9.55
CA PRO A 582 52.29 -12.23 -10.86
C PRO A 582 53.64 -11.52 -10.79
N LEU A 583 54.58 -11.85 -11.69
CA LEU A 583 55.94 -11.30 -11.65
C LEU A 583 55.98 -9.91 -12.28
N PRO A 584 56.77 -8.96 -11.73
CA PRO A 584 56.85 -7.61 -12.31
C PRO A 584 57.44 -7.66 -13.71
N TYR A 585 56.88 -6.87 -14.63
CA TYR A 585 57.47 -6.66 -15.95
C TYR A 585 58.69 -5.74 -15.84
N TYR A 586 59.78 -6.14 -16.49
CA TYR A 586 61.04 -5.41 -16.55
C TYR A 586 61.33 -4.98 -17.98
N TYR A 587 61.23 -3.67 -18.21
CA TYR A 587 61.59 -3.03 -19.47
C TYR A 587 63.05 -2.59 -19.41
N LYS A 588 63.87 -3.17 -20.29
CA LYS A 588 65.27 -2.80 -20.47
C LYS A 588 65.38 -1.77 -21.58
N HIS A 589 65.86 -0.58 -21.25
CA HIS A 589 65.94 0.51 -22.20
C HIS A 589 66.95 0.24 -23.34
N GLU A 590 68.06 -0.41 -23.03
CA GLU A 590 69.16 -0.66 -23.96
C GLU A 590 68.74 -1.45 -25.20
N ASN A 591 67.96 -2.52 -25.01
CA ASN A 591 67.51 -3.41 -26.08
C ASN A 591 66.01 -3.25 -26.41
N ARG A 592 65.31 -2.35 -25.72
CA ARG A 592 63.86 -2.10 -25.85
C ARG A 592 63.01 -3.35 -25.64
N ASP A 593 63.45 -4.21 -24.74
CA ASP A 593 62.80 -5.48 -24.45
C ASP A 593 62.02 -5.41 -23.14
N LEU A 594 60.89 -6.13 -23.07
CA LEU A 594 60.08 -6.28 -21.87
C LEU A 594 59.99 -7.77 -21.56
N GLU A 595 60.45 -8.17 -20.39
CA GLU A 595 60.27 -9.53 -19.89
C GLU A 595 59.88 -9.51 -18.41
N PRO A 596 59.08 -10.46 -17.92
CA PRO A 596 58.87 -10.60 -16.49
C PRO A 596 60.19 -10.93 -15.79
N ILE A 597 60.44 -10.37 -14.60
CA ILE A 597 61.64 -10.72 -13.81
C ILE A 597 61.60 -12.23 -13.52
N LYS A 598 62.66 -12.94 -13.90
CA LYS A 598 62.78 -14.39 -13.70
C LYS A 598 63.08 -14.72 -12.24
N VAL A 599 62.02 -14.85 -11.44
CA VAL A 599 62.07 -15.35 -10.05
C VAL A 599 61.56 -16.78 -10.03
N ILE A 600 62.15 -17.64 -9.19
CA ILE A 600 61.58 -18.97 -8.91
C ILE A 600 60.57 -18.81 -7.77
N PRO A 601 59.25 -18.85 -8.05
CA PRO A 601 58.25 -18.54 -7.03
C PRO A 601 58.18 -19.63 -5.95
N GLY A 602 58.01 -19.21 -4.70
CA GLY A 602 57.52 -20.06 -3.63
C GLY A 602 56.01 -20.29 -3.75
N TYR A 603 55.46 -21.16 -2.91
CA TYR A 603 54.00 -21.24 -2.74
C TYR A 603 53.47 -19.91 -2.18
N GLN A 604 52.21 -19.58 -2.49
CA GLN A 604 51.49 -18.48 -1.84
C GLN A 604 51.62 -18.59 -0.31
N LEU A 605 51.70 -17.44 0.35
CA LEU A 605 51.80 -17.37 1.79
C LEU A 605 50.55 -18.00 2.41
N GLY A 606 50.72 -18.80 3.47
CA GLY A 606 49.60 -19.52 4.09
C GLY A 606 49.34 -20.93 3.54
N VAL A 607 50.04 -21.36 2.49
CA VAL A 607 49.82 -22.69 1.88
C VAL A 607 50.60 -23.78 2.60
N LYS A 608 51.90 -23.56 2.86
CA LYS A 608 52.80 -24.60 3.37
C LYS A 608 53.92 -24.02 4.21
N GLU A 609 54.07 -24.53 5.43
CA GLU A 609 55.09 -24.06 6.40
C GLU A 609 56.52 -24.28 5.90
N SER A 610 56.79 -25.43 5.28
CA SER A 610 58.11 -25.79 4.76
C SER A 610 58.48 -25.14 3.40
N THR A 611 57.79 -24.05 3.02
CA THR A 611 58.09 -23.32 1.80
C THR A 611 59.47 -22.67 1.90
N LYS A 612 60.33 -22.91 0.90
CA LYS A 612 61.64 -22.28 0.77
C LYS A 612 61.59 -21.18 -0.27
N PHE A 613 61.58 -19.93 0.19
CA PHE A 613 61.68 -18.76 -0.69
C PHE A 613 63.10 -18.64 -1.26
N ARG A 614 63.21 -17.96 -2.40
CA ARG A 614 64.48 -17.74 -3.11
C ARG A 614 64.60 -16.28 -3.52
N GLU A 615 65.80 -15.74 -3.37
CA GLU A 615 66.11 -14.39 -3.82
C GLU A 615 66.65 -14.42 -5.25
N THR A 616 66.33 -13.37 -6.01
CA THR A 616 66.89 -13.08 -7.33
C THR A 616 67.44 -11.67 -7.29
N LYS A 617 68.67 -11.48 -7.79
CA LYS A 617 69.31 -10.16 -7.89
C LYS A 617 69.31 -9.70 -9.35
N VAL A 618 68.94 -8.44 -9.55
CA VAL A 618 68.87 -7.80 -10.87
C VAL A 618 69.60 -6.46 -10.77
N GLN A 619 70.54 -6.24 -11.68
CA GLN A 619 71.20 -4.94 -11.85
C GLN A 619 70.32 -4.06 -12.75
N LEU A 620 69.92 -2.89 -12.25
CA LEU A 620 69.09 -1.95 -13.00
C LEU A 620 69.97 -0.91 -13.70
N ALA A 621 69.70 -0.66 -14.98
CA ALA A 621 70.38 0.37 -15.77
C ALA A 621 69.55 1.66 -15.82
N PRO A 622 70.18 2.82 -16.14
CA PRO A 622 69.45 4.06 -16.30
C PRO A 622 68.34 3.95 -17.35
N LYS A 623 67.19 4.57 -17.09
CA LYS A 623 65.96 4.57 -17.92
C LYS A 623 65.19 3.24 -17.96
N ASP A 624 65.65 2.20 -17.27
CA ASP A 624 64.87 0.97 -17.15
C ASP A 624 63.59 1.19 -16.34
N VAL A 625 62.56 0.37 -16.61
CA VAL A 625 61.24 0.46 -15.98
C VAL A 625 60.83 -0.89 -15.40
N LEU A 626 60.27 -0.88 -14.20
CA LEU A 626 59.60 -2.02 -13.58
C LEU A 626 58.12 -1.70 -13.38
N VAL A 627 57.25 -2.64 -13.72
CA VAL A 627 55.79 -2.52 -13.50
C VAL A 627 55.32 -3.71 -12.67
N TYR A 628 54.95 -3.43 -11.43
CA TYR A 628 54.27 -4.37 -10.52
C TYR A 628 52.77 -4.20 -10.71
N PHE A 629 52.04 -5.30 -10.80
CA PHE A 629 50.60 -5.30 -11.07
C PHE A 629 49.94 -6.51 -10.41
N THR A 630 48.68 -6.37 -10.00
CA THR A 630 47.82 -7.51 -9.63
C THR A 630 47.10 -8.06 -10.86
N ASP A 631 46.65 -9.31 -10.76
CA ASP A 631 45.87 -9.99 -11.79
C ASP A 631 44.52 -9.30 -12.09
N GLY A 632 43.99 -8.51 -11.16
CA GLY A 632 42.83 -7.65 -11.39
C GLY A 632 42.94 -6.64 -12.54
N ILE A 633 44.14 -6.43 -13.12
CA ILE A 633 44.30 -5.73 -14.41
C ILE A 633 44.09 -6.70 -15.58
N VAL A 634 44.89 -7.75 -15.66
CA VAL A 634 44.98 -8.63 -16.85
C VAL A 634 43.81 -9.62 -16.96
N GLU A 635 43.21 -10.01 -15.83
CA GLU A 635 42.03 -10.88 -15.77
C GLU A 635 40.70 -10.10 -15.81
N SER A 636 40.76 -8.76 -15.80
CA SER A 636 39.56 -7.92 -15.87
C SER A 636 38.79 -8.10 -17.17
N ARG A 637 37.47 -8.13 -17.08
CA ARG A 637 36.59 -8.35 -18.22
C ARG A 637 35.92 -7.06 -18.68
N ASN A 638 35.69 -6.94 -19.97
CA ASN A 638 34.84 -5.89 -20.54
C ASN A 638 33.35 -6.31 -20.51
N ILE A 639 32.47 -5.44 -21.00
CA ILE A 639 31.01 -5.70 -21.07
C ILE A 639 30.63 -6.92 -21.94
N ASP A 640 31.49 -7.27 -22.88
CA ASP A 640 31.32 -8.44 -23.75
C ASP A 640 31.88 -9.73 -23.12
N GLY A 641 32.49 -9.63 -21.93
CA GLY A 641 33.08 -10.74 -21.18
C GLY A 641 34.48 -11.15 -21.64
N GLU A 642 35.15 -10.33 -22.45
CA GLU A 642 36.53 -10.57 -22.90
C GLU A 642 37.53 -10.06 -21.86
N GLU A 643 38.57 -10.85 -21.59
CA GLU A 643 39.64 -10.50 -20.64
C GLU A 643 40.63 -9.49 -21.25
N TYR A 644 41.13 -8.56 -20.43
CA TYR A 644 42.11 -7.54 -20.86
C TYR A 644 43.38 -8.17 -21.43
N GLY A 645 43.88 -9.22 -20.78
CA GLY A 645 44.94 -10.10 -21.27
C GLY A 645 46.36 -9.55 -21.11
N TYR A 646 47.32 -10.49 -21.05
CA TYR A 646 48.75 -10.16 -20.93
C TYR A 646 49.32 -9.49 -22.19
N ASP A 647 48.92 -9.92 -23.38
CA ASP A 647 49.48 -9.42 -24.64
C ASP A 647 49.23 -7.91 -24.81
N ARG A 648 48.01 -7.45 -24.52
CA ARG A 648 47.63 -6.03 -24.54
C ARG A 648 48.44 -5.24 -23.52
N PHE A 649 48.53 -5.76 -22.29
CA PHE A 649 49.24 -5.10 -21.21
C PHE A 649 50.74 -4.92 -21.51
N GLU A 650 51.38 -5.97 -22.03
CA GLU A 650 52.79 -5.94 -22.43
C GLU A 650 53.05 -4.94 -23.56
N GLU A 651 52.21 -4.95 -24.60
CA GLU A 651 52.32 -4.01 -25.72
C GLU A 651 52.15 -2.57 -25.25
N PHE A 652 51.17 -2.33 -24.38
CA PHE A 652 50.91 -1.01 -23.81
C PHE A 652 52.10 -0.47 -23.01
N ILE A 653 52.71 -1.29 -22.15
CA ILE A 653 53.90 -0.90 -21.37
C ILE A 653 55.07 -0.61 -22.31
N LYS A 654 55.32 -1.48 -23.31
CA LYS A 654 56.43 -1.30 -24.27
C LYS A 654 56.34 0.05 -24.98
N ILE A 655 55.16 0.39 -25.50
CA ILE A 655 54.92 1.63 -26.25
C ILE A 655 55.10 2.86 -25.37
N ASN A 656 54.64 2.81 -24.12
CA ASN A 656 54.58 3.97 -23.22
C ASN A 656 55.75 4.07 -22.22
N SER A 657 56.71 3.15 -22.27
CA SER A 657 57.89 3.09 -21.38
C SER A 657 58.76 4.37 -21.33
N PHE A 658 58.64 5.25 -22.35
CA PHE A 658 59.33 6.53 -22.38
C PHE A 658 58.78 7.57 -21.38
N LEU A 659 57.54 7.42 -20.92
CA LEU A 659 56.86 8.30 -19.96
C LEU A 659 57.49 8.26 -18.56
N SER A 660 57.25 9.28 -17.72
CA SER A 660 57.65 9.23 -16.30
C SER A 660 56.94 8.09 -15.57
N ALA A 661 57.42 7.70 -14.38
CA ALA A 661 56.75 6.63 -13.61
C ALA A 661 55.27 6.98 -13.30
N LYS A 662 55.01 8.27 -13.00
CA LYS A 662 53.67 8.78 -12.73
C LYS A 662 52.79 8.77 -13.99
N ASP A 663 53.30 9.29 -15.10
CA ASP A 663 52.52 9.40 -16.35
C ASP A 663 52.23 8.01 -16.94
N LEU A 664 53.17 7.06 -16.82
CA LEU A 664 52.95 5.68 -17.25
C LEU A 664 51.86 5.00 -16.42
N LYS A 665 51.89 5.17 -15.10
CA LYS A 665 50.84 4.66 -14.21
C LYS A 665 49.47 5.25 -14.56
N GLU A 666 49.38 6.57 -14.75
CA GLU A 666 48.12 7.24 -15.15
C GLU A 666 47.63 6.73 -16.51
N ALA A 667 48.52 6.56 -17.50
CA ALA A 667 48.16 6.01 -18.80
C ALA A 667 47.62 4.58 -18.70
N ILE A 668 48.20 3.73 -17.84
CA ILE A 668 47.69 2.36 -17.61
C ILE A 668 46.30 2.39 -16.97
N ILE A 669 46.09 3.25 -15.97
CA ILE A 669 44.78 3.41 -15.32
C ILE A 669 43.72 3.87 -16.33
N ASP A 670 44.06 4.80 -17.20
CA ASP A 670 43.13 5.31 -18.22
C ASP A 670 42.78 4.24 -19.27
N ASP A 671 43.74 3.41 -19.69
CA ASP A 671 43.47 2.30 -20.61
C ASP A 671 42.61 1.21 -19.94
N TYR A 672 42.89 0.88 -18.67
CA TYR A 672 42.07 -0.03 -17.87
C TYR A 672 40.63 0.49 -17.71
N ASN A 673 40.45 1.74 -17.30
CA ASN A 673 39.11 2.34 -17.13
C ASN A 673 38.34 2.38 -18.45
N SER A 674 39.04 2.58 -19.57
CA SER A 674 38.43 2.52 -20.90
C SER A 674 38.00 1.10 -21.27
N TRP A 675 38.71 0.08 -20.81
CA TRP A 675 38.38 -1.33 -21.05
C TRP A 675 37.13 -1.78 -20.28
N ILE A 676 37.04 -1.42 -19.00
CA ILE A 676 35.91 -1.80 -18.14
C ILE A 676 34.70 -0.86 -18.26
N ALA A 677 34.76 0.11 -19.19
CA ALA A 677 33.72 1.11 -19.34
C ALA A 677 32.35 0.47 -19.64
N GLY A 678 31.36 0.77 -18.78
CA GLY A 678 29.99 0.26 -18.91
C GLY A 678 29.63 -0.85 -17.92
N LEU A 679 30.59 -1.36 -17.13
CA LEU A 679 30.30 -2.22 -15.98
C LEU A 679 29.82 -1.40 -14.78
N GLU A 680 28.93 -1.98 -13.96
CA GLU A 680 28.47 -1.35 -12.71
C GLU A 680 29.57 -1.37 -11.63
N GLU A 681 30.33 -2.46 -11.56
CA GLU A 681 31.44 -2.67 -10.61
C GLU A 681 32.58 -3.45 -11.29
N ALA A 682 33.80 -3.28 -10.79
CA ALA A 682 34.96 -4.07 -11.24
C ALA A 682 34.93 -5.47 -10.63
N ASP A 683 35.48 -6.45 -11.33
CA ASP A 683 35.48 -7.86 -10.89
C ASP A 683 36.48 -8.14 -9.75
N ASP A 684 37.61 -7.41 -9.71
CA ASP A 684 38.68 -7.59 -8.73
C ASP A 684 39.45 -6.30 -8.42
N ASP A 685 40.21 -6.31 -7.33
CA ASP A 685 41.05 -5.20 -6.90
C ASP A 685 42.15 -4.92 -7.94
N MET A 686 42.37 -3.64 -8.23
CA MET A 686 43.41 -3.20 -9.15
C MET A 686 44.51 -2.49 -8.37
N THR A 687 45.71 -3.06 -8.36
CA THR A 687 46.90 -2.42 -7.79
C THR A 687 48.05 -2.41 -8.78
N ILE A 688 48.76 -1.28 -8.85
CA ILE A 688 49.90 -1.07 -9.73
C ILE A 688 50.97 -0.23 -9.04
N VAL A 689 52.24 -0.59 -9.24
CA VAL A 689 53.40 0.23 -8.88
C VAL A 689 54.36 0.28 -10.06
N VAL A 690 54.67 1.49 -10.53
CA VAL A 690 55.65 1.74 -11.58
C VAL A 690 56.92 2.29 -10.95
N VAL A 691 58.07 1.74 -11.34
CA VAL A 691 59.40 2.21 -10.93
C VAL A 691 60.20 2.52 -12.19
N LYS A 692 60.85 3.68 -12.26
CA LYS A 692 61.70 4.08 -13.39
C LYS A 692 63.04 4.62 -12.93
N MET A 693 64.13 4.08 -13.47
CA MET A 693 65.48 4.57 -13.18
C MET A 693 65.74 5.89 -13.89
N LYS A 694 66.22 6.91 -13.17
CA LYS A 694 66.55 8.20 -13.77
C LYS A 694 67.83 8.11 -14.60
N PRO A 695 67.97 8.92 -15.67
CA PRO A 695 69.23 9.05 -16.38
C PRO A 695 70.33 9.62 -15.45
N PRO A 696 71.61 9.28 -15.68
CA PRO A 696 72.72 9.91 -14.95
C PRO A 696 72.72 11.42 -15.19
N GLU A 697 73.16 12.21 -14.20
CA GLU A 697 73.08 13.69 -14.25
C GLU A 697 73.75 14.34 -15.47
N SER A 698 74.69 13.65 -16.13
CA SER A 698 75.35 14.11 -17.36
C SER A 698 74.44 14.19 -18.60
N ASP A 699 73.25 13.58 -18.53
CA ASP A 699 72.27 13.49 -19.63
C ASP A 699 71.05 14.42 -19.42
N LYS A 700 71.07 15.29 -18.40
CA LYS A 700 70.04 16.34 -18.26
C LYS A 700 70.12 17.24 -19.50
N PRO A 701 69.06 17.35 -20.34
CA PRO A 701 69.07 18.30 -21.44
C PRO A 701 69.27 19.69 -20.81
N SER A 702 70.31 20.39 -21.26
CA SER A 702 70.61 21.75 -20.81
C SER A 702 69.33 22.57 -20.92
N GLN A 703 68.75 22.95 -19.77
CA GLN A 703 67.66 23.91 -19.74
C GLN A 703 68.19 25.19 -20.39
N PHE A 704 67.78 25.45 -21.63
CA PHE A 704 67.88 26.76 -22.23
C PHE A 704 67.10 27.71 -21.31
N GLN A 705 67.84 28.50 -20.51
CA GLN A 705 67.32 29.72 -19.92
C GLN A 705 66.95 30.64 -21.09
N ILE A 706 65.66 30.73 -21.38
CA ILE A 706 65.11 31.85 -22.16
C ILE A 706 64.85 32.96 -21.15
N ALA A 707 65.59 34.05 -21.33
CA ALA A 707 65.58 35.27 -20.53
C ALA A 707 64.25 36.04 -20.60
#